data_AF-A0A3C0DSU7-F1
#
_entry.id   AF-A0A3C0DSU7-F1
#
_cell.length_a   1.000
_cell.length_b   1.000
_cell.length_c   1.000
_cell.angle_alpha   90.00
_cell.angle_beta   90.00
_cell.angle_gamma   90.00
#
_symmetry.space_group_name_H-M   'P 1'
#
loop_
_entity.id
_entity.type
_entity.pdbx_description
1 polymer ?
#
loop_
_entity_poly.entity_id
_entity_poly.type
_entity_poly.pdbx_seq_one_letter_code
_entity_poly.pdbx_strand_id
1 'polypeptide(L)'
;MKPLFFILAALITVSLFPSVARAEWRHGVAAIDITPKFPVRLSGFGFRRTESEGVTQKIWAKALAVDDGQAGPAVLVTVDNLGVPWTMVQTVARRLQEKTDLVPERFTVTASHTHTAPMLSSVAPNLFGQPIPEEHQRRIDLYTKKLTDSIEQVSIEALDDLQPGRLEWSPGSAGQVSFAKNRRSKEGPVDHDLPVLIARTANGDIRAIYTSYACHCVTLSNNKISGDWAGYAQEWLEKKYPSAVAMVSIGCGADQNPDTGVTGDNTEAASLQGREIADEVFRRLKGEMIPLVGGLKTILNQVELDFDTLPPKAEWERLSKRADAVGYHARVQLARLARNESLQTQLDYPIQTWCFGRKLAMVFLPGEVVVDYSLRLKREFDRERLWVNAYANDAPCYIPSERILREGGYEGAGAMVYYDRPTKLAAGLEDKIVNEIHRQLPEKFWSKKGTEGTNPQSPNASMRSIRIQPGLRIELVASEPLVIDPVSINFGPEGRTWVVEMHDYPLGLRGGYEPGGRIVLLDDSDRDGFPDKRTVFLEGLPFPTGVTPWRKGVLVCTAPDILYAEDTDGDGVADLRRTLFSGFATTNYQARVNSLAYGLDGWVHGSNGLIGGQIVSFNGDQAVDIRGRDFRFNPDTGAFETLAGLTQHGRVRDDWGNWFGCDNGTLLRHYPLFDHYLRRNPHFSPPSPSVAAVSYADANRVFPISHPLKRFNNPNHINRVTSACGLGLYRDTLLGKEFNGDAFICEPVHNLVRRLKLKDKGVTFSAYRPEGKTSPEFLASTDNWFRPVEIRTGPDGGLWVVDMYRFLVEHPRWIQPERLSGIDSRAGSNRGRIYRVLPIGKKPRLVPDLTRLSGKYLSNVLESPNGTLRELAHQQIEWTEDQAATRELRRLSRSSGQSQTRVQALAALEGLDRLIRRDMEIALSDPHFAVRRLAIRLAEQSGISDPDWVGLLAKLTDDPNAFVRQQLAYSLGQFLHPIAGEALIRLLHQDAADPYQVAAILSSSLPHIAALKKTVLGSSSIPDDVVKHVQQISKRVIAKPKVVRKNKPANFQPVVSTNRADAMKKFEDASTLEGNAIKGRLIFQSRCSACHKLGGIGNSVGPDLAALTDKSPQSIIVSTIDPNREVSEQYNAYSVRLKNGSTLVGMIADESASGFTLRGIDGKQQVILRADIASLNNTGRSLMPEGLETGLSLADMADLLAYVSNTNLHENK
;
A
#
# COMPACT_ATOMS: atom_id res chain seq x y z
N MET A 1 74.00 -9.93 7.26
CA MET A 1 74.21 -11.39 7.14
C MET A 1 73.23 -11.94 6.11
N LYS A 2 73.72 -12.81 5.22
CA LYS A 2 72.95 -13.71 4.33
C LYS A 2 72.64 -15.02 5.13
N PRO A 3 71.88 -16.03 4.63
CA PRO A 3 71.04 -16.08 3.41
C PRO A 3 69.72 -16.95 3.49
N LEU A 4 68.98 -17.02 2.36
CA LEU A 4 68.29 -18.22 1.76
C LEU A 4 67.10 -18.86 2.52
N PHE A 5 66.04 -19.41 1.91
CA PHE A 5 65.59 -19.70 0.52
C PHE A 5 64.02 -19.77 0.54
N PHE A 6 63.20 -19.85 -0.54
CA PHE A 6 63.38 -19.95 -2.01
C PHE A 6 62.10 -19.45 -2.77
N ILE A 7 62.17 -19.43 -4.11
CA ILE A 7 61.17 -19.72 -5.17
C ILE A 7 59.68 -19.94 -4.76
N LEU A 8 58.66 -19.38 -5.44
CA LEU A 8 58.47 -19.27 -6.90
C LEU A 8 57.77 -17.96 -7.31
N ALA A 9 58.35 -17.21 -8.26
CA ALA A 9 57.63 -16.16 -8.99
C ALA A 9 57.18 -16.73 -10.34
N ALA A 10 55.87 -16.76 -10.57
CA ALA A 10 55.28 -17.04 -11.89
C ALA A 10 54.48 -15.80 -12.32
N LEU A 11 54.82 -15.25 -13.47
CA LEU A 11 54.05 -14.17 -14.10
C LEU A 11 52.65 -14.70 -14.41
N ILE A 12 51.60 -14.07 -13.87
CA ILE A 12 50.33 -14.01 -14.60
C ILE A 12 50.48 -12.85 -15.58
N THR A 13 51.04 -13.16 -16.74
CA THR A 13 50.94 -12.33 -17.94
C THR A 13 49.49 -11.98 -18.19
N VAL A 14 49.22 -10.71 -18.50
CA VAL A 14 47.89 -10.23 -18.89
C VAL A 14 47.42 -11.02 -20.12
N SER A 15 46.46 -11.91 -19.92
CA SER A 15 45.74 -12.60 -21.00
C SER A 15 44.77 -11.62 -21.67
N LEU A 16 45.32 -10.73 -22.50
CA LEU A 16 44.56 -9.95 -23.47
C LEU A 16 44.12 -10.87 -24.63
N PHE A 17 43.10 -11.69 -24.38
CA PHE A 17 42.24 -12.25 -25.42
C PHE A 17 40.77 -12.14 -24.97
N PRO A 18 39.84 -11.85 -25.90
CA PRO A 18 38.50 -11.44 -25.52
C PRO A 18 37.70 -12.62 -24.96
N SER A 19 37.02 -12.38 -23.85
CA SER A 19 35.91 -13.23 -23.39
C SER A 19 34.70 -13.06 -24.33
N VAL A 20 34.83 -13.53 -25.57
CA VAL A 20 33.67 -13.77 -26.44
C VAL A 20 32.93 -14.96 -25.85
N ALA A 21 31.95 -14.68 -24.99
CA ALA A 21 31.06 -15.70 -24.46
C ALA A 21 30.36 -16.41 -25.64
N ARG A 22 30.28 -17.74 -25.57
CA ARG A 22 29.72 -18.58 -26.65
C ARG A 22 28.31 -18.12 -27.03
N ALA A 23 28.06 -18.00 -28.34
CA ALA A 23 26.71 -17.97 -28.88
C ALA A 23 26.08 -19.35 -28.66
N GLU A 24 25.12 -19.45 -27.72
CA GLU A 24 24.39 -20.70 -27.42
C GLU A 24 23.21 -20.94 -28.35
N TRP A 25 22.71 -19.91 -29.03
CA TRP A 25 21.55 -19.99 -29.94
C TRP A 25 21.94 -19.70 -31.38
N ARG A 26 21.21 -20.30 -32.32
CA ARG A 26 21.09 -19.79 -33.69
C ARG A 26 19.73 -19.12 -33.86
N HIS A 27 19.68 -18.05 -34.66
CA HIS A 27 18.44 -17.44 -35.10
C HIS A 27 18.55 -16.96 -36.54
N GLY A 28 17.42 -17.00 -37.24
CA GLY A 28 17.26 -16.50 -38.60
C GLY A 28 15.93 -15.77 -38.72
N VAL A 29 15.88 -14.78 -39.60
CA VAL A 29 14.77 -13.81 -39.70
C VAL A 29 14.43 -13.54 -41.16
N ALA A 30 13.14 -13.47 -41.47
CA ALA A 30 12.67 -13.17 -42.81
C ALA A 30 11.39 -12.33 -42.79
N ALA A 31 11.14 -11.60 -43.88
CA ALA A 31 9.99 -10.73 -44.03
C ALA A 31 9.53 -10.69 -45.50
N ILE A 32 8.27 -11.06 -45.74
CA ILE A 32 7.64 -11.07 -47.07
C ILE A 32 6.47 -10.08 -47.09
N ASP A 33 6.44 -9.24 -48.12
CA ASP A 33 5.34 -8.32 -48.41
C ASP A 33 4.13 -9.12 -48.93
N ILE A 34 3.08 -9.22 -48.12
CA ILE A 34 1.84 -9.94 -48.43
C ILE A 34 0.74 -9.00 -48.96
N THR A 35 1.10 -7.79 -49.37
CA THR A 35 0.14 -6.80 -49.90
C THR A 35 -0.35 -7.23 -51.30
N PRO A 36 -1.66 -7.45 -51.52
CA PRO A 36 -2.18 -7.86 -52.82
C PRO A 36 -2.08 -6.73 -53.86
N LYS A 37 -1.71 -7.11 -55.09
CA LYS A 37 -1.69 -6.22 -56.27
C LYS A 37 -3.04 -6.17 -57.01
N PHE A 38 -4.12 -6.54 -56.34
CA PHE A 38 -5.47 -6.66 -56.89
C PHE A 38 -6.48 -6.30 -55.79
N PRO A 39 -7.66 -5.74 -56.13
CA PRO A 39 -8.69 -5.46 -55.13
C PRO A 39 -9.19 -6.76 -54.50
N VAL A 40 -9.52 -6.71 -53.21
CA VAL A 40 -10.03 -7.86 -52.44
C VAL A 40 -10.84 -7.34 -51.25
N ARG A 41 -11.82 -8.11 -50.75
CA ARG A 41 -12.57 -7.70 -49.54
C ARG A 41 -11.67 -7.67 -48.31
N LEU A 42 -11.93 -6.74 -47.39
CA LEU A 42 -11.19 -6.61 -46.13
C LEU A 42 -11.97 -7.21 -44.95
N SER A 43 -11.30 -8.02 -44.14
CA SER A 43 -11.84 -8.68 -42.94
C SER A 43 -11.93 -7.75 -41.73
N GLY A 44 -12.86 -8.00 -40.80
CA GLY A 44 -13.07 -7.22 -39.58
C GLY A 44 -14.41 -6.49 -39.53
N PHE A 45 -14.59 -5.44 -40.33
CA PHE A 45 -15.82 -4.63 -40.31
C PHE A 45 -16.89 -5.10 -41.32
N GLY A 46 -17.99 -5.67 -40.81
CA GLY A 46 -19.10 -6.20 -41.63
C GLY A 46 -19.90 -5.19 -42.46
N PHE A 47 -19.67 -3.88 -42.29
CA PHE A 47 -20.27 -2.85 -43.15
C PHE A 47 -19.54 -2.67 -44.50
N ARG A 48 -18.27 -3.11 -44.62
CA ARG A 48 -17.49 -2.96 -45.86
C ARG A 48 -17.89 -4.02 -46.89
N ARG A 49 -18.95 -3.73 -47.65
CA ARG A 49 -19.56 -4.68 -48.61
C ARG A 49 -18.94 -4.65 -50.01
N THR A 50 -17.87 -3.89 -50.21
CA THR A 50 -17.10 -3.74 -51.45
C THR A 50 -15.68 -4.33 -51.30
N GLU A 51 -14.88 -4.29 -52.36
CA GLU A 51 -13.44 -4.61 -52.28
C GLU A 51 -12.62 -3.39 -51.87
N SER A 52 -11.38 -3.61 -51.46
CA SER A 52 -10.41 -2.60 -51.05
C SER A 52 -10.21 -1.49 -52.09
N GLU A 53 -10.28 -0.23 -51.65
CA GLU A 53 -10.08 0.99 -52.45
C GLU A 53 -8.61 1.37 -52.63
N GLY A 54 -7.68 0.66 -51.97
CA GLY A 54 -6.24 0.89 -52.10
C GLY A 54 -5.46 0.36 -50.91
N VAL A 55 -4.21 0.84 -50.79
CA VAL A 55 -3.27 0.50 -49.72
C VAL A 55 -2.88 1.78 -49.00
N THR A 56 -3.02 1.81 -47.68
CA THR A 56 -2.53 2.88 -46.79
C THR A 56 -1.12 2.55 -46.30
N GLN A 57 -0.89 1.28 -45.95
CA GLN A 57 0.35 0.75 -45.40
C GLN A 57 0.54 -0.69 -45.90
N LYS A 58 1.79 -1.10 -46.13
CA LYS A 58 2.12 -2.49 -46.49
C LYS A 58 1.83 -3.43 -45.33
N ILE A 59 1.38 -4.63 -45.66
CA ILE A 59 1.14 -5.72 -44.72
C ILE A 59 2.16 -6.84 -44.94
N TRP A 60 2.61 -7.47 -43.86
CA TRP A 60 3.75 -8.41 -43.89
C TRP A 60 3.42 -9.78 -43.29
N ALA A 61 4.09 -10.81 -43.81
CA ALA A 61 4.36 -12.03 -43.07
C ALA A 61 5.83 -11.98 -42.65
N LYS A 62 6.12 -12.17 -41.37
CA LYS A 62 7.47 -12.06 -40.79
C LYS A 62 7.74 -13.28 -39.93
N ALA A 63 8.92 -13.88 -40.05
CA ALA A 63 9.30 -15.07 -39.31
C ALA A 63 10.59 -14.89 -38.52
N LEU A 64 10.65 -15.56 -37.37
CA LEU A 64 11.82 -15.77 -36.54
C LEU A 64 12.00 -17.28 -36.35
N ALA A 65 13.05 -17.83 -36.93
CA ALA A 65 13.55 -19.16 -36.61
C ALA A 65 14.51 -19.08 -35.42
N VAL A 66 14.38 -20.01 -34.47
CA VAL A 66 15.27 -20.14 -33.30
C VAL A 66 15.70 -21.59 -33.13
N ASP A 67 16.96 -21.81 -32.78
CA ASP A 67 17.51 -23.16 -32.58
C ASP A 67 18.52 -23.17 -31.43
N ASP A 68 18.37 -24.16 -30.55
CA ASP A 68 19.23 -24.42 -29.38
C ASP A 68 20.33 -25.46 -29.67
N GLY A 69 20.34 -26.04 -30.87
CA GLY A 69 21.26 -27.10 -31.27
C GLY A 69 20.98 -28.47 -30.62
N GLN A 70 19.85 -28.64 -29.92
CA GLN A 70 19.49 -29.88 -29.21
C GLN A 70 18.33 -30.62 -29.87
N ALA A 71 17.27 -29.90 -30.22
CA ALA A 71 16.01 -30.50 -30.67
C ALA A 71 15.52 -29.96 -32.04
N GLY A 72 16.41 -29.32 -32.79
CA GLY A 72 16.12 -28.71 -34.08
C GLY A 72 15.42 -27.34 -33.97
N PRO A 73 15.35 -26.59 -35.08
CA PRO A 73 14.79 -25.25 -35.09
C PRO A 73 13.29 -25.23 -34.79
N ALA A 74 12.81 -24.10 -34.30
CA ALA A 74 11.39 -23.75 -34.24
C ALA A 74 11.15 -22.41 -34.93
N VAL A 75 10.01 -22.25 -35.57
CA VAL A 75 9.66 -21.06 -36.38
C VAL A 75 8.39 -20.41 -35.84
N LEU A 76 8.52 -19.15 -35.44
CA LEU A 76 7.40 -18.28 -35.08
C LEU A 76 7.14 -17.30 -36.23
N VAL A 77 5.89 -17.21 -36.68
CA VAL A 77 5.45 -16.26 -37.72
C VAL A 77 4.45 -15.25 -37.13
N THR A 78 4.62 -13.97 -37.44
CA THR A 78 3.58 -12.94 -37.30
C THR A 78 3.05 -12.57 -38.68
N VAL A 79 1.73 -12.48 -38.84
CA VAL A 79 1.10 -11.98 -40.07
C VAL A 79 0.18 -10.78 -39.81
N ASP A 80 0.25 -9.80 -40.71
CA ASP A 80 -0.70 -8.70 -40.76
C ASP A 80 -2.01 -9.12 -41.42
N ASN A 81 -2.82 -9.87 -40.66
CA ASN A 81 -4.16 -10.30 -41.04
C ASN A 81 -5.12 -10.28 -39.84
N LEU A 82 -6.42 -10.50 -40.06
CA LEU A 82 -7.41 -10.69 -38.98
C LEU A 82 -7.11 -11.97 -38.18
N GLY A 83 -6.63 -13.01 -38.85
CA GLY A 83 -6.28 -14.31 -38.25
C GLY A 83 -5.89 -15.30 -39.33
N VAL A 84 -5.35 -16.46 -38.96
CA VAL A 84 -5.03 -17.55 -39.90
C VAL A 84 -5.82 -18.78 -39.47
N PRO A 85 -6.56 -19.45 -40.37
CA PRO A 85 -7.38 -20.60 -39.99
C PRO A 85 -6.54 -21.87 -39.79
N TRP A 86 -6.96 -22.77 -38.90
CA TRP A 86 -6.19 -23.97 -38.53
C TRP A 86 -5.77 -24.82 -39.73
N THR A 87 -6.68 -25.02 -40.69
CA THR A 87 -6.44 -25.81 -41.90
C THR A 87 -5.32 -25.25 -42.77
N MET A 88 -5.12 -23.93 -42.75
CA MET A 88 -4.02 -23.26 -43.44
C MET A 88 -2.70 -23.44 -42.68
N VAL A 89 -2.71 -23.34 -41.35
CA VAL A 89 -1.53 -23.61 -40.51
C VAL A 89 -1.11 -25.08 -40.60
N GLN A 90 -2.04 -26.04 -40.56
CA GLN A 90 -1.78 -27.46 -40.81
C GLN A 90 -1.21 -27.71 -42.21
N THR A 91 -1.71 -27.01 -43.23
CA THR A 91 -1.20 -27.12 -44.60
C THR A 91 0.25 -26.66 -44.68
N VAL A 92 0.59 -25.52 -44.08
CA VAL A 92 1.98 -25.04 -44.04
C VAL A 92 2.86 -25.94 -43.19
N ALA A 93 2.42 -26.34 -41.98
CA ALA A 93 3.17 -27.24 -41.10
C ALA A 93 3.56 -28.54 -41.81
N ARG A 94 2.62 -29.16 -42.54
CA ARG A 94 2.90 -30.34 -43.35
C ARG A 94 3.91 -30.07 -44.46
N ARG A 95 3.77 -28.98 -45.22
CA ARG A 95 4.73 -28.61 -46.29
C ARG A 95 6.12 -28.31 -45.74
N LEU A 96 6.22 -27.67 -44.57
CA LEU A 96 7.49 -27.42 -43.88
C LEU A 96 8.12 -28.73 -43.39
N GLN A 97 7.33 -29.64 -42.81
CA GLN A 97 7.81 -30.97 -42.43
C GLN A 97 8.31 -31.76 -43.65
N GLU A 98 7.59 -31.72 -44.78
CA GLU A 98 7.97 -32.35 -46.05
C GLU A 98 9.25 -31.75 -46.69
N LYS A 99 9.66 -30.52 -46.33
CA LYS A 99 10.77 -29.78 -46.96
C LYS A 99 11.99 -29.49 -46.07
N THR A 100 11.81 -29.47 -44.75
CA THR A 100 12.79 -28.95 -43.77
C THR A 100 12.86 -29.78 -42.49
N ASP A 101 12.13 -30.90 -42.42
CA ASP A 101 11.94 -31.73 -41.22
C ASP A 101 11.34 -31.00 -40.00
N LEU A 102 10.86 -29.75 -40.15
CA LEU A 102 10.23 -28.99 -39.07
C LEU A 102 8.92 -29.65 -38.62
N VAL A 103 8.91 -30.22 -37.41
CA VAL A 103 7.71 -30.85 -36.84
C VAL A 103 6.62 -29.83 -36.48
N PRO A 104 5.32 -30.15 -36.61
CA PRO A 104 4.23 -29.20 -36.37
C PRO A 104 4.24 -28.51 -35.01
N GLU A 105 4.67 -29.19 -33.94
CA GLU A 105 4.77 -28.59 -32.61
C GLU A 105 5.85 -27.50 -32.48
N ARG A 106 6.78 -27.41 -33.44
CA ARG A 106 7.83 -26.37 -33.55
C ARG A 106 7.48 -25.26 -34.55
N PHE A 107 6.26 -25.26 -35.08
CA PHE A 107 5.75 -24.20 -35.94
C PHE A 107 4.61 -23.45 -35.25
N THR A 108 4.63 -22.12 -35.28
CA THR A 108 3.60 -21.28 -34.66
C THR A 108 3.30 -20.08 -35.55
N VAL A 109 2.01 -19.79 -35.77
CA VAL A 109 1.57 -18.60 -36.52
C VAL A 109 0.73 -17.73 -35.60
N THR A 110 0.98 -16.42 -35.59
CA THR A 110 0.23 -15.42 -34.83
C THR A 110 -0.20 -14.27 -35.75
N ALA A 111 -1.28 -13.58 -35.42
CA ALA A 111 -1.76 -12.45 -36.19
C ALA A 111 -1.72 -11.12 -35.42
N SER A 112 -1.56 -10.00 -36.13
CA SER A 112 -1.77 -8.66 -35.58
C SER A 112 -3.26 -8.27 -35.47
N HIS A 113 -4.17 -9.15 -35.90
CA HIS A 113 -5.62 -8.97 -35.89
C HIS A 113 -6.06 -7.62 -36.50
N THR A 114 -5.39 -7.18 -37.57
CA THR A 114 -5.76 -5.94 -38.27
C THR A 114 -7.11 -6.09 -38.97
N HIS A 115 -8.04 -5.20 -38.62
CA HIS A 115 -9.34 -5.07 -39.29
C HIS A 115 -9.22 -4.35 -40.64
N THR A 116 -8.02 -4.14 -41.18
CA THR A 116 -7.80 -3.56 -42.52
C THR A 116 -6.99 -4.46 -43.45
N ALA A 117 -6.76 -5.73 -43.11
CA ALA A 117 -6.17 -6.70 -44.04
C ALA A 117 -7.20 -7.41 -44.94
N PRO A 118 -6.76 -8.00 -46.08
CA PRO A 118 -7.60 -8.85 -46.92
C PRO A 118 -8.19 -10.04 -46.17
N MET A 119 -9.45 -10.34 -46.47
CA MET A 119 -10.17 -11.49 -45.93
C MET A 119 -9.58 -12.81 -46.43
N LEU A 120 -9.53 -13.80 -45.54
CA LEU A 120 -9.19 -15.19 -45.85
C LEU A 120 -10.45 -16.06 -45.92
N SER A 121 -10.41 -17.10 -46.75
CA SER A 121 -11.43 -18.15 -46.76
C SER A 121 -11.47 -18.84 -45.39
N SER A 122 -12.67 -19.13 -44.89
CA SER A 122 -12.94 -19.75 -43.57
C SER A 122 -12.70 -18.88 -42.32
N VAL A 123 -12.20 -17.65 -42.43
CA VAL A 123 -12.13 -16.70 -41.28
C VAL A 123 -13.32 -15.74 -41.34
N ALA A 124 -14.19 -15.79 -40.33
CA ALA A 124 -15.45 -15.03 -40.28
C ALA A 124 -16.28 -15.05 -41.60
N PRO A 125 -16.62 -16.23 -42.16
CA PRO A 125 -17.19 -16.33 -43.51
C PRO A 125 -18.56 -15.65 -43.67
N ASN A 126 -19.30 -15.44 -42.58
CA ASN A 126 -20.60 -14.76 -42.58
C ASN A 126 -20.51 -13.25 -42.27
N LEU A 127 -19.31 -12.67 -42.21
CA LEU A 127 -19.04 -11.29 -41.76
C LEU A 127 -19.99 -10.21 -42.33
N PHE A 128 -20.32 -10.29 -43.62
CA PHE A 128 -21.12 -9.27 -44.29
C PHE A 128 -22.65 -9.46 -44.15
N GLY A 129 -23.10 -10.57 -43.57
CA GLY A 129 -24.53 -10.91 -43.43
C GLY A 129 -25.27 -11.12 -44.75
N GLN A 130 -24.56 -11.42 -45.83
CA GLN A 130 -25.08 -11.65 -47.18
C GLN A 130 -24.06 -12.50 -47.97
N PRO A 131 -24.46 -13.16 -49.09
CA PRO A 131 -23.51 -13.85 -49.96
C PRO A 131 -22.41 -12.92 -50.47
N ILE A 132 -21.19 -13.45 -50.56
CA ILE A 132 -20.07 -12.80 -51.24
C ILE A 132 -20.24 -13.05 -52.75
N PRO A 133 -20.16 -12.01 -53.62
CA PRO A 133 -20.21 -12.22 -55.07
C PRO A 133 -19.07 -13.13 -55.54
N GLU A 134 -19.32 -14.02 -56.50
CA GLU A 134 -18.35 -15.04 -56.92
C GLU A 134 -16.96 -14.47 -57.29
N GLU A 135 -16.92 -13.33 -57.98
CA GLU A 135 -15.66 -12.68 -58.36
C GLU A 135 -14.83 -12.25 -57.14
N HIS A 136 -15.50 -11.71 -56.12
CA HIS A 136 -14.86 -11.32 -54.85
C HIS A 136 -14.39 -12.58 -54.10
N GLN A 137 -15.18 -13.67 -54.13
CA GLN A 137 -14.80 -14.93 -53.50
C GLN A 137 -13.56 -15.54 -54.16
N ARG A 138 -13.49 -15.57 -55.50
CA ARG A 138 -12.30 -16.03 -56.24
C ARG A 138 -11.04 -15.22 -55.89
N ARG A 139 -11.18 -13.92 -55.60
CA ARG A 139 -10.07 -13.06 -55.13
C ARG A 139 -9.67 -13.35 -53.68
N ILE A 140 -10.63 -13.63 -52.80
CA ILE A 140 -10.38 -14.11 -51.42
C ILE A 140 -9.66 -15.46 -51.44
N ASP A 141 -10.10 -16.42 -52.26
CA ASP A 141 -9.46 -17.74 -52.40
C ASP A 141 -8.04 -17.63 -52.97
N LEU A 142 -7.85 -16.77 -53.99
CA LEU A 142 -6.53 -16.47 -54.55
C LEU A 142 -5.59 -15.82 -53.51
N TYR A 143 -6.10 -14.91 -52.69
CA TYR A 143 -5.31 -14.30 -51.62
C TYR A 143 -4.96 -15.31 -50.52
N THR A 144 -5.92 -16.15 -50.12
CA THR A 144 -5.73 -17.22 -49.13
C THR A 144 -4.64 -18.19 -49.57
N LYS A 145 -4.65 -18.61 -50.84
CA LYS A 145 -3.57 -19.42 -51.41
C LYS A 145 -2.22 -18.68 -51.36
N LYS A 146 -2.17 -17.42 -51.81
CA LYS A 146 -0.93 -16.62 -51.81
C LYS A 146 -0.36 -16.46 -50.41
N LEU A 147 -1.18 -16.17 -49.41
CA LEU A 147 -0.71 -16.06 -48.03
C LEU A 147 -0.25 -17.42 -47.48
N THR A 148 -0.90 -18.53 -47.85
CA THR A 148 -0.43 -19.89 -47.50
C THR A 148 0.99 -20.12 -48.04
N ASP A 149 1.19 -19.84 -49.33
CA ASP A 149 2.48 -19.99 -50.00
C ASP A 149 3.53 -19.00 -49.42
N SER A 150 3.13 -17.79 -49.01
CA SER A 150 4.02 -16.81 -48.36
C SER A 150 4.41 -17.15 -46.92
N ILE A 151 3.52 -17.72 -46.10
CA ILE A 151 3.85 -18.17 -44.74
C ILE A 151 4.85 -19.34 -44.81
N GLU A 152 4.67 -20.26 -45.76
CA GLU A 152 5.63 -21.31 -46.06
C GLU A 152 6.99 -20.73 -46.48
N GLN A 153 7.01 -19.81 -47.45
CA GLN A 153 8.24 -19.20 -47.96
C GLN A 153 9.01 -18.44 -46.88
N VAL A 154 8.35 -17.56 -46.10
CA VAL A 154 9.03 -16.78 -45.04
C VAL A 154 9.57 -17.67 -43.93
N SER A 155 8.93 -18.82 -43.68
CA SER A 155 9.42 -19.81 -42.71
C SER A 155 10.70 -20.50 -43.21
N ILE A 156 10.77 -20.84 -44.49
CA ILE A 156 11.97 -21.41 -45.12
C ILE A 156 13.10 -20.38 -45.15
N GLU A 157 12.83 -19.13 -45.58
CA GLU A 157 13.83 -18.06 -45.60
C GLU A 157 14.41 -17.77 -44.20
N ALA A 158 13.60 -17.83 -43.14
CA ALA A 158 14.08 -17.68 -41.77
C ALA A 158 14.91 -18.89 -41.30
N LEU A 159 14.63 -20.11 -41.78
CA LEU A 159 15.43 -21.30 -41.50
C LEU A 159 16.78 -21.26 -42.23
N ASP A 160 16.80 -20.83 -43.49
CA ASP A 160 18.02 -20.69 -44.30
C ASP A 160 18.97 -19.60 -43.75
N ASP A 161 18.44 -18.61 -43.03
CA ASP A 161 19.16 -17.50 -42.41
C ASP A 161 19.66 -17.80 -40.97
N LEU A 162 19.53 -19.04 -40.48
CA LEU A 162 19.96 -19.45 -39.12
C LEU A 162 21.46 -19.22 -38.87
N GLN A 163 21.79 -18.19 -38.08
CA GLN A 163 23.15 -17.81 -37.74
C GLN A 163 23.39 -17.68 -36.21
N PRO A 164 24.64 -17.84 -35.72
CA PRO A 164 24.93 -17.77 -34.29
C PRO A 164 24.64 -16.41 -33.65
N GLY A 165 24.03 -16.43 -32.47
CA GLY A 165 23.76 -15.23 -31.69
C GLY A 165 23.20 -15.54 -30.30
N ARG A 166 22.32 -14.66 -29.82
CA ARG A 166 21.66 -14.81 -28.52
C ARG A 166 20.21 -14.32 -28.57
N LEU A 167 19.38 -14.93 -27.74
CA LEU A 167 18.02 -14.51 -27.48
C LEU A 167 17.94 -13.88 -26.09
N GLU A 168 17.29 -12.73 -25.99
CA GLU A 168 17.07 -12.01 -24.73
C GLU A 168 15.60 -11.56 -24.66
N TRP A 169 14.98 -11.59 -23.49
CA TRP A 169 13.58 -11.16 -23.35
C TRP A 169 13.35 -10.30 -22.10
N SER A 170 12.20 -9.63 -22.04
CA SER A 170 11.78 -8.85 -20.87
C SER A 170 10.29 -9.12 -20.57
N PRO A 171 9.91 -9.36 -19.30
CA PRO A 171 8.51 -9.48 -18.92
C PRO A 171 7.76 -8.16 -19.10
N GLY A 172 6.44 -8.25 -19.31
CA GLY A 172 5.60 -7.09 -19.62
C GLY A 172 5.10 -6.29 -18.41
N SER A 173 5.19 -6.84 -17.20
CA SER A 173 4.65 -6.31 -15.93
C SER A 173 5.15 -4.93 -15.50
N ALA A 174 6.15 -4.39 -16.18
CA ALA A 174 6.74 -3.08 -15.92
C ALA A 174 6.56 -2.07 -17.07
N GLY A 175 5.68 -2.37 -18.04
CA GLY A 175 5.35 -1.52 -19.18
C GLY A 175 4.63 -0.22 -18.81
N GLN A 176 4.65 0.77 -19.71
CA GLN A 176 3.92 2.04 -19.56
C GLN A 176 2.84 2.28 -20.63
N VAL A 177 2.55 1.27 -21.48
CA VAL A 177 1.50 1.36 -22.50
C VAL A 177 0.13 1.34 -21.83
N SER A 178 -0.76 2.25 -22.24
CA SER A 178 -1.98 2.59 -21.53
C SER A 178 -3.22 2.73 -22.43
N PHE A 179 -3.07 2.78 -23.75
CA PHE A 179 -4.17 3.03 -24.69
C PHE A 179 -5.22 1.90 -24.82
N ALA A 180 -5.03 0.73 -24.22
CA ALA A 180 -6.04 -0.33 -24.25
C ALA A 180 -7.14 -0.04 -23.22
N LYS A 181 -8.41 -0.22 -23.60
CA LYS A 181 -9.56 -0.11 -22.69
C LYS A 181 -10.56 -1.22 -22.93
N ASN A 182 -11.13 -1.73 -21.84
CA ASN A 182 -12.19 -2.71 -21.89
C ASN A 182 -13.44 -2.10 -22.55
N ARG A 183 -13.89 -2.67 -23.66
CA ARG A 183 -15.01 -2.13 -24.45
C ARG A 183 -16.38 -2.54 -23.93
N ARG A 184 -16.45 -3.45 -22.96
CA ARG A 184 -17.69 -3.93 -22.33
C ARG A 184 -18.09 -3.08 -21.11
N SER A 185 -17.11 -2.61 -20.33
CA SER A 185 -17.38 -1.72 -19.19
C SER A 185 -16.15 -0.88 -18.80
N LYS A 186 -16.39 0.34 -18.28
CA LYS A 186 -15.33 1.30 -17.94
C LYS A 186 -14.34 0.79 -16.86
N GLU A 187 -14.84 0.02 -15.90
CA GLU A 187 -14.06 -0.60 -14.82
C GLU A 187 -13.73 -2.08 -15.13
N GLY A 188 -13.88 -2.50 -16.40
CA GLY A 188 -13.58 -3.86 -16.84
C GLY A 188 -12.08 -4.16 -16.80
N PRO A 189 -11.70 -5.45 -16.70
CA PRO A 189 -10.30 -5.85 -16.69
C PRO A 189 -9.57 -5.42 -17.98
N VAL A 190 -8.29 -5.09 -17.86
CA VAL A 190 -7.36 -4.76 -18.96
C VAL A 190 -6.01 -5.40 -18.66
N ASP A 191 -5.25 -5.76 -19.69
CA ASP A 191 -3.87 -6.28 -19.57
C ASP A 191 -2.90 -5.36 -20.32
N HIS A 192 -2.17 -4.54 -19.57
CA HIS A 192 -1.23 -3.54 -20.11
C HIS A 192 0.20 -4.08 -20.27
N ASP A 193 0.43 -5.37 -20.04
CA ASP A 193 1.76 -5.96 -20.16
C ASP A 193 2.26 -5.91 -21.62
N LEU A 194 3.50 -5.42 -21.80
CA LEU A 194 4.19 -5.43 -23.08
C LEU A 194 5.47 -6.31 -23.01
N PRO A 195 5.35 -7.64 -23.15
CA PRO A 195 6.50 -8.53 -23.21
C PRO A 195 7.30 -8.30 -24.50
N VAL A 196 8.63 -8.39 -24.43
CA VAL A 196 9.53 -8.14 -25.57
C VAL A 196 10.56 -9.26 -25.65
N LEU A 197 10.69 -9.90 -26.81
CA LEU A 197 11.78 -10.83 -27.16
C LEU A 197 12.64 -10.17 -28.24
N ILE A 198 13.96 -10.30 -28.13
CA ILE A 198 14.90 -9.88 -29.16
C ILE A 198 15.89 -10.98 -29.53
N ALA A 199 16.23 -11.02 -30.81
CA ALA A 199 17.33 -11.83 -31.32
C ALA A 199 18.50 -10.90 -31.69
N ARG A 200 19.69 -11.20 -31.19
CA ARG A 200 20.92 -10.41 -31.42
C ARG A 200 22.03 -11.23 -32.07
N THR A 201 22.78 -10.63 -32.98
CA THR A 201 24.05 -11.20 -33.49
C THR A 201 25.03 -11.47 -32.35
N ALA A 202 26.07 -12.27 -32.62
CA ALA A 202 27.22 -12.40 -31.72
C ALA A 202 27.82 -11.02 -31.34
N ASN A 203 27.81 -10.06 -32.28
CA ASN A 203 28.31 -8.69 -32.07
C ASN A 203 27.34 -7.78 -31.29
N GLY A 204 26.07 -8.15 -31.16
CA GLY A 204 25.05 -7.45 -30.36
C GLY A 204 24.00 -6.68 -31.14
N ASP A 205 24.10 -6.61 -32.46
CA ASP A 205 23.12 -6.00 -33.36
C ASP A 205 21.78 -6.72 -33.27
N ILE A 206 20.67 -5.97 -33.27
CA ILE A 206 19.32 -6.55 -33.20
C ILE A 206 18.87 -6.98 -34.60
N ARG A 207 18.44 -8.25 -34.73
CA ARG A 207 17.91 -8.86 -35.97
C ARG A 207 16.41 -9.14 -35.92
N ALA A 208 15.85 -9.37 -34.73
CA ALA A 208 14.40 -9.41 -34.54
C ALA A 208 14.00 -8.69 -33.25
N ILE A 209 12.81 -8.09 -33.30
CA ILE A 209 12.07 -7.58 -32.14
C ILE A 209 10.67 -8.16 -32.21
N TYR A 210 10.31 -9.05 -31.30
CA TYR A 210 8.95 -9.56 -31.17
C TYR A 210 8.28 -9.00 -29.91
N THR A 211 7.04 -8.54 -30.06
CA THR A 211 6.21 -8.01 -28.96
C THR A 211 4.74 -8.31 -29.22
N SER A 212 3.92 -8.32 -28.17
CA SER A 212 2.47 -8.44 -28.29
C SER A 212 1.75 -7.53 -27.31
N TYR A 213 0.58 -7.02 -27.69
CA TYR A 213 -0.24 -6.18 -26.81
C TYR A 213 -1.71 -6.63 -26.85
N ALA A 214 -2.41 -6.58 -25.71
CA ALA A 214 -3.78 -7.07 -25.56
C ALA A 214 -4.82 -6.03 -26.01
N CYS A 215 -4.84 -5.71 -27.31
CA CYS A 215 -5.73 -4.70 -27.88
C CYS A 215 -6.11 -5.05 -29.33
N HIS A 216 -7.34 -4.77 -29.74
CA HIS A 216 -7.74 -4.88 -31.15
C HIS A 216 -7.00 -3.87 -32.05
N CYS A 217 -6.61 -4.30 -33.26
CA CYS A 217 -6.19 -3.41 -34.37
C CYS A 217 -7.41 -2.92 -35.16
N VAL A 218 -8.11 -1.93 -34.57
CA VAL A 218 -9.38 -1.36 -35.07
C VAL A 218 -9.37 0.17 -35.15
N THR A 219 -8.21 0.82 -35.01
CA THR A 219 -8.13 2.28 -35.04
C THR A 219 -8.53 2.81 -36.42
N LEU A 220 -8.18 2.07 -37.48
CA LEU A 220 -8.60 2.32 -38.85
C LEU A 220 -9.78 1.42 -39.22
N SER A 221 -10.80 2.01 -39.86
CA SER A 221 -11.98 1.30 -40.38
C SER A 221 -12.34 1.65 -41.82
N ASN A 222 -11.50 2.46 -42.47
CA ASN A 222 -11.60 2.69 -43.90
C ASN A 222 -11.41 1.39 -44.71
N ASN A 223 -11.71 1.47 -46.00
CA ASN A 223 -11.69 0.32 -46.90
C ASN A 223 -10.35 0.23 -47.67
N LYS A 224 -9.23 0.50 -46.97
CA LYS A 224 -7.87 0.46 -47.52
C LYS A 224 -6.99 -0.47 -46.70
N ILE A 225 -6.00 -1.09 -47.34
CA ILE A 225 -5.13 -2.09 -46.71
C ILE A 225 -4.14 -1.42 -45.75
N SER A 226 -4.03 -1.94 -44.52
CA SER A 226 -3.11 -1.43 -43.48
C SER A 226 -2.81 -2.47 -42.40
N GLY A 227 -1.69 -2.30 -41.69
CA GLY A 227 -1.37 -3.04 -40.47
C GLY A 227 -1.94 -2.40 -39.19
N ASP A 228 -2.68 -1.29 -39.32
CA ASP A 228 -3.24 -0.51 -38.19
C ASP A 228 -2.12 -0.05 -37.22
N TRP A 229 -2.42 0.16 -35.92
CA TRP A 229 -1.39 0.57 -34.96
C TRP A 229 -0.25 -0.45 -34.82
N ALA A 230 -0.49 -1.74 -35.07
CA ALA A 230 0.55 -2.77 -35.04
C ALA A 230 1.54 -2.61 -36.19
N GLY A 231 1.06 -2.32 -37.41
CA GLY A 231 1.91 -2.01 -38.56
C GLY A 231 2.74 -0.74 -38.32
N TYR A 232 2.15 0.31 -37.75
CA TYR A 232 2.92 1.50 -37.35
C TYR A 232 3.93 1.22 -36.24
N ALA A 233 3.64 0.33 -35.29
CA ALA A 233 4.63 -0.10 -34.29
C ALA A 233 5.83 -0.78 -34.96
N GLN A 234 5.60 -1.65 -35.94
CA GLN A 234 6.67 -2.26 -36.74
C GLN A 234 7.51 -1.18 -37.44
N GLU A 235 6.89 -0.23 -38.14
CA GLU A 235 7.60 0.87 -38.81
C GLU A 235 8.44 1.72 -37.85
N TRP A 236 7.92 2.07 -36.67
CA TRP A 236 8.68 2.84 -35.67
C TRP A 236 9.87 2.06 -35.11
N LEU A 237 9.71 0.75 -34.87
CA LEU A 237 10.78 -0.15 -34.42
C LEU A 237 11.87 -0.30 -35.49
N GLU A 238 11.50 -0.55 -36.75
CA GLU A 238 12.43 -0.75 -37.87
C GLU A 238 13.14 0.56 -38.26
N LYS A 239 12.46 1.71 -38.15
CA LYS A 239 13.07 3.04 -38.27
C LYS A 239 14.15 3.32 -37.21
N LYS A 240 14.03 2.71 -36.03
CA LYS A 240 15.03 2.79 -34.94
C LYS A 240 16.16 1.78 -35.13
N TYR A 241 15.82 0.57 -35.58
CA TYR A 241 16.73 -0.55 -35.76
C TYR A 241 16.60 -1.12 -37.19
N PRO A 242 17.23 -0.51 -38.21
CA PRO A 242 17.01 -0.89 -39.62
C PRO A 242 17.50 -2.29 -40.00
N SER A 243 18.28 -2.94 -39.13
CA SER A 243 18.72 -4.33 -39.26
C SER A 243 17.75 -5.36 -38.66
N ALA A 244 16.70 -4.90 -37.98
CA ALA A 244 15.76 -5.76 -37.27
C ALA A 244 14.48 -5.99 -38.09
N VAL A 245 13.97 -7.20 -38.06
CA VAL A 245 12.58 -7.52 -38.44
C VAL A 245 11.71 -7.30 -37.20
N ALA A 246 10.82 -6.32 -37.24
CA ALA A 246 9.87 -6.06 -36.15
C ALA A 246 8.59 -6.86 -36.35
N MET A 247 8.24 -7.67 -35.34
CA MET A 247 7.13 -8.61 -35.31
C MET A 247 6.16 -8.18 -34.21
N VAL A 248 4.88 -7.98 -34.54
CA VAL A 248 3.86 -7.53 -33.59
C VAL A 248 2.62 -8.41 -33.73
N SER A 249 2.17 -9.03 -32.63
CA SER A 249 0.94 -9.80 -32.55
C SER A 249 0.03 -9.33 -31.42
N ILE A 250 -1.17 -9.91 -31.29
CA ILE A 250 -2.14 -9.52 -30.26
C ILE A 250 -2.18 -10.53 -29.11
N GLY A 251 -2.21 -10.01 -27.88
CA GLY A 251 -2.42 -10.80 -26.65
C GLY A 251 -3.91 -11.12 -26.42
N CYS A 252 -4.27 -11.68 -25.26
CA CYS A 252 -5.69 -11.88 -24.92
C CYS A 252 -6.39 -10.52 -24.69
N GLY A 253 -6.94 -9.95 -25.77
CA GLY A 253 -7.53 -8.61 -25.80
C GLY A 253 -8.83 -8.54 -26.60
N ALA A 254 -9.57 -9.64 -26.68
CA ALA A 254 -10.78 -9.70 -27.52
C ALA A 254 -11.90 -8.76 -27.03
N ASP A 255 -11.93 -8.42 -25.74
CA ASP A 255 -12.82 -7.42 -25.15
C ASP A 255 -12.15 -6.05 -24.96
N GLN A 256 -11.02 -5.80 -25.63
CA GLN A 256 -10.20 -4.58 -25.54
C GLN A 256 -10.15 -3.83 -26.88
N ASN A 257 -10.48 -2.54 -26.86
CA ASN A 257 -10.27 -1.63 -27.98
C ASN A 257 -9.23 -0.55 -27.62
N PRO A 258 -8.63 0.12 -28.63
CA PRO A 258 -7.89 1.35 -28.41
C PRO A 258 -8.81 2.42 -27.83
N ASP A 259 -8.28 3.28 -26.97
CA ASP A 259 -9.07 4.25 -26.23
C ASP A 259 -9.58 5.44 -27.04
N THR A 260 -8.99 5.66 -28.21
CA THR A 260 -9.52 6.50 -29.29
C THR A 260 -10.82 5.96 -29.89
N GLY A 261 -11.12 4.67 -29.67
CA GLY A 261 -12.10 3.92 -30.43
C GLY A 261 -11.69 3.76 -31.89
N VAL A 262 -12.69 3.52 -32.73
CA VAL A 262 -12.55 3.38 -34.20
C VAL A 262 -12.59 4.76 -34.84
N THR A 263 -11.56 5.12 -35.62
CA THR A 263 -11.31 6.51 -36.06
C THR A 263 -11.35 6.75 -37.58
N GLY A 264 -11.83 5.79 -38.37
CA GLY A 264 -12.00 5.96 -39.82
C GLY A 264 -10.69 5.77 -40.59
N ASP A 265 -10.16 6.83 -41.19
CA ASP A 265 -8.88 6.85 -41.90
C ASP A 265 -7.77 7.64 -41.18
N ASN A 266 -7.94 7.94 -39.89
CA ASN A 266 -6.98 8.69 -39.09
C ASN A 266 -5.70 7.88 -38.78
N THR A 267 -4.78 7.89 -39.73
CA THR A 267 -3.45 7.28 -39.64
C THR A 267 -2.57 7.90 -38.56
N GLU A 268 -2.81 9.16 -38.15
CA GLU A 268 -2.07 9.80 -37.06
C GLU A 268 -2.39 9.14 -35.72
N ALA A 269 -3.67 8.85 -35.44
CA ALA A 269 -4.08 8.13 -34.22
C ALA A 269 -3.46 6.72 -34.14
N ALA A 270 -3.51 5.96 -35.23
CA ALA A 270 -2.89 4.64 -35.31
C ALA A 270 -1.36 4.70 -35.17
N SER A 271 -0.71 5.73 -35.74
CA SER A 271 0.73 5.92 -35.63
C SER A 271 1.18 6.36 -34.23
N LEU A 272 0.37 7.15 -33.51
CA LEU A 272 0.63 7.52 -32.12
C LEU A 272 0.56 6.30 -31.19
N GLN A 273 -0.42 5.43 -31.36
CA GLN A 273 -0.54 4.16 -30.62
C GLN A 273 0.62 3.21 -30.94
N GLY A 274 0.95 3.05 -32.22
CA GLY A 274 2.13 2.27 -32.64
C GLY A 274 3.44 2.84 -32.10
N ARG A 275 3.53 4.16 -31.95
CA ARG A 275 4.66 4.83 -31.32
C ARG A 275 4.72 4.60 -29.80
N GLU A 276 3.59 4.55 -29.09
CA GLU A 276 3.56 4.24 -27.65
C GLU A 276 4.15 2.84 -27.37
N ILE A 277 3.81 1.86 -28.22
CA ILE A 277 4.45 0.53 -28.22
C ILE A 277 5.97 0.65 -28.44
N ALA A 278 6.39 1.36 -29.49
CA ALA A 278 7.81 1.47 -29.85
C ALA A 278 8.65 2.22 -28.80
N ASP A 279 8.16 3.33 -28.27
CA ASP A 279 8.84 4.12 -27.23
C ASP A 279 8.96 3.32 -25.91
N GLU A 280 7.98 2.49 -25.57
CA GLU A 280 8.10 1.54 -24.45
C GLU A 280 9.12 0.43 -24.74
N VAL A 281 9.12 -0.18 -25.94
CA VAL A 281 10.17 -1.15 -26.33
C VAL A 281 11.56 -0.51 -26.22
N PHE A 282 11.74 0.73 -26.71
CA PHE A 282 13.02 1.45 -26.59
C PHE A 282 13.44 1.72 -25.14
N ARG A 283 12.47 1.86 -24.22
CA ARG A 283 12.71 1.97 -22.79
C ARG A 283 13.14 0.63 -22.20
N ARG A 284 12.48 -0.49 -22.55
CA ARG A 284 12.85 -1.85 -22.12
C ARG A 284 14.25 -2.24 -22.60
N LEU A 285 14.61 -1.93 -23.84
CA LEU A 285 15.94 -2.21 -24.43
C LEU A 285 17.11 -1.48 -23.76
N LYS A 286 16.86 -0.46 -22.94
CA LYS A 286 17.86 0.20 -22.08
C LYS A 286 17.93 -0.38 -20.67
N GLY A 287 16.96 -1.23 -20.31
CA GLY A 287 16.87 -1.89 -19.01
C GLY A 287 17.56 -3.26 -18.99
N GLU A 288 17.23 -4.05 -17.98
CA GLU A 288 17.69 -5.42 -17.83
C GLU A 288 16.89 -6.35 -18.78
N MET A 289 17.56 -6.88 -19.81
CA MET A 289 17.04 -7.94 -20.66
C MET A 289 17.55 -9.29 -20.14
N ILE A 290 16.66 -10.26 -19.99
CA ILE A 290 16.95 -11.60 -19.45
C ILE A 290 17.45 -12.50 -20.59
N PRO A 291 18.71 -12.97 -20.58
CA PRO A 291 19.17 -13.94 -21.58
C PRO A 291 18.41 -15.26 -21.45
N LEU A 292 17.95 -15.79 -22.59
CA LEU A 292 17.33 -17.11 -22.66
C LEU A 292 18.45 -18.16 -22.72
N VAL A 293 18.46 -19.06 -21.73
CA VAL A 293 19.48 -20.10 -21.55
C VAL A 293 18.82 -21.42 -21.15
N GLY A 294 19.37 -22.52 -21.65
CA GLY A 294 18.74 -23.84 -21.62
C GLY A 294 17.70 -24.02 -22.74
N GLY A 295 17.61 -25.24 -23.27
CA GLY A 295 16.93 -25.54 -24.53
C GLY A 295 15.43 -25.24 -24.59
N LEU A 296 14.92 -25.26 -25.81
CA LEU A 296 13.52 -25.02 -26.18
C LEU A 296 12.74 -26.33 -26.16
N LYS A 297 11.79 -26.44 -25.23
CA LYS A 297 10.74 -27.46 -25.27
C LYS A 297 9.45 -26.87 -25.83
N THR A 298 8.92 -27.48 -26.88
CA THR A 298 7.61 -27.19 -27.46
C THR A 298 6.60 -28.27 -27.09
N ILE A 299 5.33 -27.90 -26.97
CA ILE A 299 4.20 -28.85 -26.91
C ILE A 299 3.04 -28.24 -27.70
N LEU A 300 2.36 -29.05 -28.51
CA LEU A 300 1.12 -28.73 -29.20
C LEU A 300 0.11 -29.83 -28.90
N ASN A 301 -1.11 -29.47 -28.51
CA ASN A 301 -2.20 -30.42 -28.28
C ASN A 301 -3.54 -29.80 -28.66
N GLN A 302 -4.50 -30.62 -29.08
CA GLN A 302 -5.88 -30.17 -29.34
C GLN A 302 -6.77 -30.54 -28.15
N VAL A 303 -7.70 -29.64 -27.80
CA VAL A 303 -8.79 -29.92 -26.86
C VAL A 303 -10.14 -29.63 -27.54
N GLU A 304 -11.15 -30.43 -27.21
CA GLU A 304 -12.52 -30.25 -27.72
C GLU A 304 -13.30 -29.27 -26.83
N LEU A 305 -13.72 -28.15 -27.40
CA LEU A 305 -14.60 -27.18 -26.76
C LEU A 305 -16.02 -27.38 -27.27
N ASP A 306 -16.94 -27.79 -26.39
CA ASP A 306 -18.31 -28.07 -26.79
C ASP A 306 -19.09 -26.79 -27.10
N PHE A 307 -19.96 -26.83 -28.09
CA PHE A 307 -21.02 -25.83 -28.25
C PHE A 307 -22.18 -26.13 -27.29
N ASP A 308 -22.91 -25.09 -26.89
CA ASP A 308 -24.16 -25.23 -26.11
C ASP A 308 -25.24 -25.95 -26.97
N THR A 309 -26.43 -26.12 -26.41
CA THR A 309 -27.59 -26.74 -27.05
C THR A 309 -27.85 -26.14 -28.44
N LEU A 310 -27.80 -26.99 -29.47
CA LEU A 310 -28.05 -26.57 -30.86
C LEU A 310 -29.49 -26.05 -31.02
N PRO A 311 -29.71 -24.92 -31.72
CA PRO A 311 -31.06 -24.43 -31.97
C PRO A 311 -31.87 -25.43 -32.81
N PRO A 312 -33.14 -25.72 -32.45
CA PRO A 312 -33.98 -26.62 -33.21
C PRO A 312 -34.30 -26.04 -34.58
N LYS A 313 -34.62 -26.90 -35.57
CA LYS A 313 -34.92 -26.49 -36.95
C LYS A 313 -35.95 -25.35 -37.05
N ALA A 314 -37.01 -25.41 -36.22
CA ALA A 314 -38.05 -24.37 -36.17
C ALA A 314 -37.52 -22.98 -35.74
N GLU A 315 -36.48 -22.93 -34.89
CA GLU A 315 -35.83 -21.67 -34.50
C GLU A 315 -35.00 -21.11 -35.65
N TRP A 316 -34.28 -21.96 -36.39
CA TRP A 316 -33.60 -21.55 -37.62
C TRP A 316 -34.59 -21.05 -38.69
N GLU A 317 -35.73 -21.71 -38.88
CA GLU A 317 -36.82 -21.28 -39.77
C GLU A 317 -37.47 -19.96 -39.33
N ARG A 318 -37.45 -19.64 -38.03
CA ARG A 318 -37.89 -18.34 -37.50
C ARG A 318 -36.85 -17.25 -37.74
N LEU A 319 -35.58 -17.52 -37.42
CA LEU A 319 -34.46 -16.58 -37.57
C LEU A 319 -34.17 -16.24 -39.04
N SER A 320 -34.32 -17.20 -39.95
CA SER A 320 -34.05 -17.04 -41.40
C SER A 320 -34.90 -15.97 -42.08
N LYS A 321 -35.99 -15.53 -41.45
CA LYS A 321 -36.86 -14.43 -41.89
C LYS A 321 -36.28 -13.04 -41.65
N ARG A 322 -35.20 -12.91 -40.86
CA ARG A 322 -34.52 -11.62 -40.61
C ARG A 322 -33.70 -11.18 -41.82
N ALA A 323 -33.63 -9.88 -42.05
CA ALA A 323 -32.85 -9.26 -43.13
C ALA A 323 -31.38 -8.96 -42.75
N ASP A 324 -30.94 -9.36 -41.56
CA ASP A 324 -29.60 -9.09 -41.01
C ASP A 324 -28.69 -10.32 -41.03
N ALA A 325 -27.48 -10.17 -40.46
CA ALA A 325 -26.49 -11.25 -40.38
C ALA A 325 -27.01 -12.49 -39.63
N VAL A 326 -27.86 -12.31 -38.61
CA VAL A 326 -28.50 -13.42 -37.88
C VAL A 326 -29.40 -14.23 -38.81
N GLY A 327 -30.22 -13.54 -39.62
CA GLY A 327 -31.04 -14.21 -40.63
C GLY A 327 -30.23 -14.87 -41.75
N TYR A 328 -29.11 -14.27 -42.15
CA TYR A 328 -28.21 -14.88 -43.14
C TYR A 328 -27.57 -16.16 -42.60
N HIS A 329 -26.99 -16.12 -41.41
CA HIS A 329 -26.44 -17.30 -40.73
C HIS A 329 -27.51 -18.41 -40.57
N ALA A 330 -28.73 -18.06 -40.18
CA ALA A 330 -29.82 -19.03 -40.10
C ALA A 330 -30.16 -19.68 -41.47
N ARG A 331 -30.11 -18.92 -42.57
CA ARG A 331 -30.25 -19.47 -43.94
C ARG A 331 -29.07 -20.39 -44.31
N VAL A 332 -27.84 -20.06 -43.90
CA VAL A 332 -26.66 -20.92 -44.10
C VAL A 332 -26.81 -22.24 -43.36
N GLN A 333 -27.20 -22.22 -42.08
CA GLN A 333 -27.39 -23.46 -41.30
C GLN A 333 -28.57 -24.31 -41.80
N LEU A 334 -29.68 -23.70 -42.24
CA LEU A 334 -30.76 -24.43 -42.91
C LEU A 334 -30.30 -25.07 -44.23
N ALA A 335 -29.45 -24.39 -44.99
CA ALA A 335 -28.89 -24.93 -46.24
C ALA A 335 -27.93 -26.11 -45.99
N ARG A 336 -27.18 -26.13 -44.88
CA ARG A 336 -26.41 -27.31 -44.44
C ARG A 336 -27.33 -28.49 -44.13
N LEU A 337 -28.33 -28.29 -43.27
CA LEU A 337 -29.31 -29.32 -42.89
C LEU A 337 -30.06 -29.88 -44.12
N ALA A 338 -30.36 -29.05 -45.11
CA ALA A 338 -30.99 -29.47 -46.36
C ALA A 338 -30.09 -30.35 -47.26
N ARG A 339 -28.76 -30.33 -47.05
CA ARG A 339 -27.79 -31.21 -47.70
C ARG A 339 -27.43 -32.45 -46.87
N ASN A 340 -28.16 -32.70 -45.77
CA ASN A 340 -27.86 -33.73 -44.78
C ASN A 340 -26.47 -33.57 -44.10
N GLU A 341 -25.95 -32.36 -44.03
CA GLU A 341 -24.73 -32.06 -43.27
C GLU A 341 -25.06 -31.88 -41.78
N SER A 342 -24.23 -32.44 -40.89
CA SER A 342 -24.34 -32.22 -39.45
C SER A 342 -23.90 -30.80 -39.07
N LEU A 343 -24.59 -30.20 -38.09
CA LEU A 343 -24.13 -28.96 -37.48
C LEU A 343 -22.97 -29.25 -36.53
N GLN A 344 -22.02 -28.33 -36.44
CA GLN A 344 -20.84 -28.44 -35.58
C GLN A 344 -21.24 -28.45 -34.09
N THR A 345 -20.97 -29.57 -33.40
CA THR A 345 -21.23 -29.73 -31.95
C THR A 345 -20.04 -29.38 -31.07
N GLN A 346 -18.82 -29.41 -31.62
CA GLN A 346 -17.57 -29.16 -30.91
C GLN A 346 -16.58 -28.37 -31.78
N LEU A 347 -15.67 -27.65 -31.14
CA LEU A 347 -14.58 -26.91 -31.75
C LEU A 347 -13.24 -27.51 -31.33
N ASP A 348 -12.44 -27.94 -32.32
CA ASP A 348 -11.05 -28.32 -32.13
C ASP A 348 -10.21 -27.09 -31.77
N TYR A 349 -9.52 -27.12 -30.63
CA TYR A 349 -8.80 -25.96 -30.11
C TYR A 349 -7.30 -26.28 -29.90
N PRO A 350 -6.41 -25.97 -30.86
CA PRO A 350 -4.98 -26.29 -30.81
C PRO A 350 -4.19 -25.35 -29.88
N ILE A 351 -3.98 -25.77 -28.63
CA ILE A 351 -3.17 -25.05 -27.63
C ILE A 351 -1.70 -25.44 -27.77
N GLN A 352 -0.83 -24.44 -27.88
CA GLN A 352 0.61 -24.63 -28.00
C GLN A 352 1.38 -23.86 -26.92
N THR A 353 2.49 -24.42 -26.44
CA THR A 353 3.41 -23.76 -25.51
C THR A 353 4.87 -23.93 -25.92
N TRP A 354 5.67 -22.88 -25.69
CA TRP A 354 7.12 -22.87 -25.91
C TRP A 354 7.82 -22.52 -24.58
N CYS A 355 8.68 -23.40 -24.09
CA CYS A 355 9.42 -23.23 -22.84
C CYS A 355 10.93 -23.11 -23.11
N PHE A 356 11.49 -21.93 -22.84
CA PHE A 356 12.93 -21.65 -22.89
C PHE A 356 13.55 -21.92 -21.52
N GLY A 357 14.06 -23.15 -21.33
CA GLY A 357 14.73 -23.59 -20.11
C GLY A 357 13.88 -23.38 -18.85
N ARG A 358 14.26 -22.40 -18.02
CA ARG A 358 13.49 -21.94 -16.83
C ARG A 358 13.11 -20.46 -16.89
N LYS A 359 13.41 -19.76 -17.99
CA LYS A 359 13.44 -18.30 -18.09
C LYS A 359 12.17 -17.70 -18.70
N LEU A 360 11.54 -18.38 -19.64
CA LEU A 360 10.33 -17.94 -20.33
C LEU A 360 9.47 -19.16 -20.70
N ALA A 361 8.17 -19.06 -20.46
CA ALA A 361 7.12 -19.88 -21.02
C ALA A 361 6.18 -18.99 -21.85
N MET A 362 6.04 -19.30 -23.13
CA MET A 362 5.07 -18.67 -24.04
C MET A 362 3.89 -19.61 -24.22
N VAL A 363 2.68 -19.07 -24.20
CA VAL A 363 1.41 -19.76 -24.45
C VAL A 363 0.78 -19.14 -25.67
N PHE A 364 0.29 -19.98 -26.59
CA PHE A 364 -0.33 -19.57 -27.83
C PHE A 364 -1.76 -20.12 -27.87
N LEU A 365 -2.73 -19.21 -27.82
CA LEU A 365 -4.15 -19.53 -27.76
C LEU A 365 -4.87 -19.16 -29.07
N PRO A 366 -5.65 -20.07 -29.66
CA PRO A 366 -6.46 -19.75 -30.83
C PRO A 366 -7.62 -18.79 -30.57
N GLY A 367 -8.01 -18.07 -31.62
CA GLY A 367 -9.22 -17.24 -31.64
C GLY A 367 -9.11 -15.90 -30.92
N GLU A 368 -10.25 -15.21 -30.84
CA GLU A 368 -10.36 -13.94 -30.13
C GLU A 368 -10.51 -14.22 -28.64
N VAL A 369 -9.38 -14.41 -27.95
CA VAL A 369 -9.35 -14.72 -26.52
C VAL A 369 -9.51 -13.46 -25.66
N VAL A 370 -10.49 -13.47 -24.76
CA VAL A 370 -10.77 -12.35 -23.84
C VAL A 370 -9.72 -12.22 -22.73
N VAL A 371 -9.60 -11.02 -22.17
CA VAL A 371 -8.52 -10.66 -21.23
C VAL A 371 -8.45 -11.50 -19.95
N ASP A 372 -9.57 -12.08 -19.51
CA ASP A 372 -9.63 -12.91 -18.29
C ASP A 372 -8.63 -14.07 -18.33
N TYR A 373 -8.40 -14.69 -19.50
CA TYR A 373 -7.47 -15.81 -19.65
C TYR A 373 -6.03 -15.38 -19.32
N SER A 374 -5.54 -14.29 -19.91
CA SER A 374 -4.20 -13.77 -19.61
C SER A 374 -4.06 -13.43 -18.13
N LEU A 375 -5.05 -12.73 -17.56
CA LEU A 375 -5.04 -12.35 -16.15
C LEU A 375 -5.14 -13.55 -15.20
N ARG A 376 -5.84 -14.62 -15.58
CA ARG A 376 -5.94 -15.88 -14.83
C ARG A 376 -4.62 -16.65 -14.88
N LEU A 377 -4.08 -16.85 -16.07
CA LEU A 377 -2.78 -17.51 -16.25
C LEU A 377 -1.66 -16.76 -15.51
N LYS A 378 -1.65 -15.43 -15.54
CA LYS A 378 -0.69 -14.61 -14.77
C LYS A 378 -0.91 -14.61 -13.24
N ARG A 379 -2.00 -15.23 -12.73
CA ARG A 379 -2.18 -15.53 -11.30
C ARG A 379 -1.78 -16.96 -10.95
N GLU A 380 -2.01 -17.91 -11.84
CA GLU A 380 -1.75 -19.35 -11.64
C GLU A 380 -0.32 -19.77 -12.04
N PHE A 381 0.34 -18.97 -12.87
CA PHE A 381 1.74 -19.10 -13.28
C PHE A 381 2.52 -17.84 -12.88
N ASP A 382 3.85 -17.98 -12.85
CA ASP A 382 4.77 -16.88 -12.54
C ASP A 382 4.76 -15.83 -13.65
N ARG A 383 4.09 -14.69 -13.39
CA ARG A 383 3.95 -13.56 -14.31
C ARG A 383 5.29 -13.08 -14.89
N GLU A 384 6.36 -13.12 -14.11
CA GLU A 384 7.69 -12.67 -14.53
C GLU A 384 8.37 -13.64 -15.52
N ARG A 385 7.73 -14.78 -15.82
CA ARG A 385 8.22 -15.82 -16.73
C ARG A 385 7.15 -16.33 -17.71
N LEU A 386 6.00 -15.68 -17.78
CA LEU A 386 4.87 -16.08 -18.63
C LEU A 386 4.53 -15.02 -19.68
N TRP A 387 4.34 -15.44 -20.93
CA TRP A 387 3.82 -14.64 -22.03
C TRP A 387 2.62 -15.37 -22.64
N VAL A 388 1.43 -14.75 -22.64
CA VAL A 388 0.23 -15.32 -23.26
C VAL A 388 -0.11 -14.55 -24.55
N ASN A 389 -0.22 -15.26 -25.66
CA ASN A 389 -0.66 -14.76 -26.97
C ASN A 389 -2.05 -15.28 -27.31
N ALA A 390 -2.83 -14.49 -28.03
CA ALA A 390 -4.08 -14.91 -28.67
C ALA A 390 -3.92 -14.90 -30.20
N TYR A 391 -4.99 -15.17 -30.95
CA TYR A 391 -4.98 -15.18 -32.42
C TYR A 391 -3.86 -16.05 -33.01
N ALA A 392 -3.54 -17.16 -32.31
CA ALA A 392 -2.43 -18.03 -32.62
C ALA A 392 -2.91 -19.40 -33.13
N ASN A 393 -2.31 -19.86 -34.22
CA ASN A 393 -2.58 -21.10 -34.96
C ASN A 393 -3.99 -21.25 -35.56
N ASP A 394 -5.04 -20.70 -34.96
CA ASP A 394 -6.39 -20.65 -35.53
C ASP A 394 -7.15 -19.37 -35.12
N ALA A 395 -8.19 -19.02 -35.88
CA ALA A 395 -9.10 -17.91 -35.62
C ALA A 395 -10.58 -18.36 -35.72
N PRO A 396 -11.04 -19.32 -34.89
CA PRO A 396 -12.31 -20.00 -35.10
C PRO A 396 -13.53 -19.15 -34.70
N CYS A 397 -13.43 -18.37 -33.62
CA CYS A 397 -14.43 -17.44 -33.09
C CYS A 397 -13.85 -16.68 -31.87
N TYR A 398 -14.73 -15.94 -31.17
CA TYR A 398 -14.46 -15.45 -29.82
C TYR A 398 -14.40 -16.59 -28.81
N ILE A 399 -13.41 -16.54 -27.92
CA ILE A 399 -13.22 -17.49 -26.82
C ILE A 399 -13.53 -16.76 -25.50
N PRO A 400 -14.78 -16.84 -25.01
CA PRO A 400 -15.19 -16.16 -23.79
C PRO A 400 -14.66 -16.86 -22.53
N SER A 401 -14.57 -16.11 -21.44
CA SER A 401 -14.40 -16.62 -20.08
C SER A 401 -15.74 -17.05 -19.50
N GLU A 402 -15.74 -17.79 -18.40
CA GLU A 402 -16.99 -18.13 -17.67
C GLU A 402 -17.73 -16.89 -17.20
N ARG A 403 -17.00 -15.80 -16.93
CA ARG A 403 -17.56 -14.47 -16.65
C ARG A 403 -18.31 -13.95 -17.88
N ILE A 404 -17.66 -13.88 -19.04
CA ILE A 404 -18.26 -13.32 -20.26
C ILE A 404 -19.37 -14.21 -20.83
N LEU A 405 -19.31 -15.54 -20.65
CA LEU A 405 -20.43 -16.44 -20.96
C LEU A 405 -21.69 -16.11 -20.14
N ARG A 406 -21.55 -15.82 -18.84
CA ARG A 406 -22.67 -15.44 -17.96
C ARG A 406 -23.19 -14.04 -18.26
N GLU A 407 -22.32 -13.09 -18.56
CA GLU A 407 -22.70 -11.73 -18.99
C GLU A 407 -23.35 -11.70 -20.38
N GLY A 408 -22.98 -12.62 -21.27
CA GLY A 408 -23.41 -12.65 -22.66
C GLY A 408 -22.86 -11.48 -23.49
N GLY A 409 -23.69 -10.92 -24.37
CA GLY A 409 -23.29 -9.86 -25.29
C GLY A 409 -22.51 -10.37 -26.50
N TYR A 410 -21.68 -9.50 -27.11
CA TYR A 410 -21.01 -9.79 -28.38
C TYR A 410 -20.00 -10.94 -28.26
N GLU A 411 -19.02 -10.80 -27.37
CA GLU A 411 -17.96 -11.79 -27.14
C GLU A 411 -18.49 -13.10 -26.55
N GLY A 412 -19.54 -13.04 -25.72
CA GLY A 412 -20.10 -14.21 -25.02
C GLY A 412 -21.03 -15.08 -25.87
N ALA A 413 -21.66 -14.53 -26.92
CA ALA A 413 -22.56 -15.28 -27.79
C ALA A 413 -22.81 -14.63 -29.16
N GLY A 414 -22.95 -13.31 -29.22
CA GLY A 414 -23.43 -12.60 -30.42
C GLY A 414 -22.53 -12.73 -31.65
N ALA A 415 -21.21 -12.82 -31.45
CA ALA A 415 -20.24 -12.87 -32.53
C ALA A 415 -20.24 -14.19 -33.33
N MET A 416 -20.80 -15.27 -32.76
CA MET A 416 -20.84 -16.62 -33.37
C MET A 416 -21.49 -16.64 -34.76
N VAL A 417 -22.43 -15.72 -35.01
CA VAL A 417 -23.11 -15.48 -36.29
C VAL A 417 -22.13 -15.21 -37.44
N TYR A 418 -21.11 -14.38 -37.20
CA TYR A 418 -20.13 -13.98 -38.22
C TYR A 418 -19.09 -15.08 -38.49
N TYR A 419 -18.75 -15.83 -37.43
CA TYR A 419 -17.87 -16.98 -37.44
C TYR A 419 -18.56 -18.29 -37.88
N ASP A 420 -19.85 -18.24 -38.21
CA ASP A 420 -20.62 -19.39 -38.72
C ASP A 420 -20.68 -20.57 -37.74
N ARG A 421 -20.75 -20.26 -36.44
CA ARG A 421 -20.91 -21.24 -35.35
C ARG A 421 -22.38 -21.34 -34.96
N PRO A 422 -22.95 -22.55 -34.82
CA PRO A 422 -24.40 -22.72 -34.70
C PRO A 422 -24.98 -22.20 -33.38
N THR A 423 -24.17 -22.04 -32.34
CA THR A 423 -24.53 -21.44 -31.05
C THR A 423 -23.26 -20.98 -30.32
N LYS A 424 -23.40 -20.46 -29.08
CA LYS A 424 -22.26 -20.11 -28.21
C LYS A 424 -21.53 -21.36 -27.71
N LEU A 425 -20.30 -21.19 -27.24
CA LEU A 425 -19.56 -22.25 -26.55
C LEU A 425 -20.22 -22.56 -25.19
N ALA A 426 -20.15 -23.82 -24.76
CA ALA A 426 -20.70 -24.29 -23.50
C ALA A 426 -19.85 -23.83 -22.30
N ALA A 427 -20.47 -23.75 -21.12
CA ALA A 427 -19.77 -23.44 -19.88
C ALA A 427 -18.78 -24.56 -19.49
N GLY A 428 -17.67 -24.18 -18.85
CA GLY A 428 -16.55 -25.05 -18.52
C GLY A 428 -15.40 -25.02 -19.54
N LEU A 429 -15.50 -24.24 -20.62
CA LEU A 429 -14.39 -24.11 -21.59
C LEU A 429 -13.15 -23.47 -20.97
N GLU A 430 -13.31 -22.54 -20.03
CA GLU A 430 -12.19 -21.79 -19.47
C GLU A 430 -11.27 -22.73 -18.69
N ASP A 431 -11.86 -23.62 -17.89
CA ASP A 431 -11.12 -24.66 -17.15
C ASP A 431 -10.53 -25.72 -18.07
N LYS A 432 -11.22 -26.14 -19.15
CA LYS A 432 -10.63 -27.04 -20.16
C LYS A 432 -9.34 -26.48 -20.75
N ILE A 433 -9.35 -25.21 -21.16
CA ILE A 433 -8.19 -24.51 -21.73
C ILE A 433 -7.08 -24.35 -20.68
N VAL A 434 -7.40 -23.86 -19.48
CA VAL A 434 -6.41 -23.59 -18.43
C VAL A 434 -5.77 -24.88 -17.90
N ASN A 435 -6.54 -25.96 -17.75
CA ASN A 435 -6.02 -27.27 -17.31
C ASN A 435 -5.05 -27.87 -18.35
N GLU A 436 -5.31 -27.70 -19.64
CA GLU A 436 -4.37 -28.12 -20.69
C GLU A 436 -3.05 -27.32 -20.60
N ILE A 437 -3.11 -26.01 -20.32
CA ILE A 437 -1.91 -25.19 -20.14
C ILE A 437 -1.12 -25.63 -18.90
N HIS A 438 -1.78 -26.00 -17.79
CA HIS A 438 -1.12 -26.64 -16.64
C HIS A 438 -0.46 -27.97 -16.98
N ARG A 439 -1.08 -28.78 -17.85
CA ARG A 439 -0.52 -30.05 -18.32
C ARG A 439 0.72 -29.85 -19.19
N GLN A 440 0.76 -28.79 -19.99
CA GLN A 440 1.90 -28.47 -20.86
C GLN A 440 3.05 -27.76 -20.11
N LEU A 441 2.74 -26.84 -19.19
CA LEU A 441 3.74 -26.03 -18.49
C LEU A 441 4.25 -26.69 -17.19
N PRO A 442 5.57 -26.97 -17.07
CA PRO A 442 6.13 -27.58 -15.87
C PRO A 442 5.86 -26.80 -14.57
N GLU A 443 5.64 -27.50 -13.45
CA GLU A 443 5.34 -26.92 -12.11
C GLU A 443 6.27 -25.77 -11.67
N LYS A 444 7.54 -25.80 -12.10
CA LYS A 444 8.51 -24.70 -11.89
C LYS A 444 8.07 -23.35 -12.47
N PHE A 445 7.05 -23.28 -13.34
CA PHE A 445 6.45 -22.06 -13.86
C PHE A 445 5.14 -21.68 -13.15
N TRP A 446 4.59 -22.55 -12.29
CA TRP A 446 3.37 -22.25 -11.54
C TRP A 446 3.67 -21.15 -10.51
N SER A 447 2.68 -20.34 -10.18
CA SER A 447 2.83 -19.30 -9.17
C SER A 447 2.98 -19.91 -7.78
N LYS A 448 3.63 -19.20 -6.85
CA LYS A 448 3.63 -19.64 -5.46
C LYS A 448 2.20 -19.52 -4.93
N LYS A 449 1.60 -20.64 -4.52
CA LYS A 449 0.30 -20.63 -3.85
C LYS A 449 0.38 -19.70 -2.63
N GLY A 450 -0.65 -18.88 -2.43
CA GLY A 450 -0.73 -17.96 -1.30
C GLY A 450 -0.38 -16.50 -1.57
N THR A 451 0.09 -16.12 -2.77
CA THR A 451 0.61 -14.76 -3.05
C THR A 451 -0.09 -13.98 -4.18
N GLU A 452 -1.35 -14.32 -4.49
CA GLU A 452 -2.16 -13.75 -5.60
C GLU A 452 -1.42 -13.70 -6.97
N GLY A 453 -0.43 -14.57 -7.20
CA GLY A 453 0.40 -14.61 -8.41
C GLY A 453 1.66 -13.75 -8.38
N THR A 454 1.87 -12.97 -7.31
CA THR A 454 3.07 -12.12 -7.14
C THR A 454 4.22 -12.89 -6.50
N ASN A 455 5.46 -12.49 -6.82
CA ASN A 455 6.68 -13.12 -6.30
C ASN A 455 7.61 -12.06 -5.67
N PRO A 456 8.42 -12.44 -4.65
CA PRO A 456 9.37 -11.53 -4.02
C PRO A 456 10.52 -11.23 -4.98
N GLN A 457 10.84 -9.94 -5.12
CA GLN A 457 11.94 -9.46 -5.93
C GLN A 457 13.29 -9.60 -5.18
N SER A 458 14.41 -9.45 -5.91
CA SER A 458 15.72 -9.24 -5.30
C SER A 458 15.81 -7.83 -4.71
N PRO A 459 16.68 -7.55 -3.71
CA PRO A 459 16.78 -6.22 -3.11
C PRO A 459 17.03 -5.10 -4.16
N ASN A 460 17.91 -5.33 -5.13
CA ASN A 460 18.18 -4.39 -6.23
C ASN A 460 17.02 -4.26 -7.23
N ALA A 461 16.20 -5.30 -7.44
CA ALA A 461 14.99 -5.18 -8.26
C ALA A 461 13.91 -4.36 -7.51
N SER A 462 13.67 -4.66 -6.24
CA SER A 462 12.71 -3.94 -5.40
C SER A 462 13.07 -2.46 -5.25
N MET A 463 14.35 -2.14 -5.05
CA MET A 463 14.84 -0.76 -5.06
C MET A 463 14.58 -0.04 -6.39
N ARG A 464 14.75 -0.71 -7.53
CA ARG A 464 14.47 -0.16 -8.88
C ARG A 464 12.96 -0.03 -9.17
N SER A 465 12.11 -0.76 -8.43
CA SER A 465 10.65 -0.61 -8.44
C SER A 465 10.15 0.63 -7.69
N ILE A 466 10.97 1.24 -6.82
CA ILE A 466 10.62 2.45 -6.06
C ILE A 466 10.79 3.71 -6.93
N ARG A 467 9.73 4.52 -7.01
CA ARG A 467 9.77 5.91 -7.49
C ARG A 467 9.73 6.85 -6.29
N ILE A 468 10.51 7.92 -6.37
CA ILE A 468 10.64 8.94 -5.32
C ILE A 468 10.53 10.35 -5.92
N GLN A 469 10.20 11.34 -5.09
CA GLN A 469 10.10 12.74 -5.49
C GLN A 469 11.34 13.22 -6.28
N PRO A 470 11.17 13.96 -7.41
CA PRO A 470 12.29 14.45 -8.22
C PRO A 470 13.33 15.25 -7.43
N GLY A 471 14.60 15.07 -7.80
CA GLY A 471 15.76 15.65 -7.10
C GLY A 471 16.32 14.77 -5.97
N LEU A 472 15.57 13.74 -5.55
CA LEU A 472 16.02 12.74 -4.58
C LEU A 472 16.40 11.41 -5.27
N ARG A 473 17.12 10.58 -4.52
CA ARG A 473 17.50 9.20 -4.84
C ARG A 473 17.33 8.32 -3.60
N ILE A 474 17.21 7.02 -3.83
CA ILE A 474 17.16 5.99 -2.79
C ILE A 474 18.40 5.10 -2.90
N GLU A 475 18.92 4.67 -1.76
CA GLU A 475 19.99 3.68 -1.61
C GLU A 475 19.45 2.50 -0.79
N LEU A 476 19.87 1.28 -1.13
CA LEU A 476 19.71 0.12 -0.27
C LEU A 476 20.86 0.13 0.76
N VAL A 477 20.55 0.24 2.04
CA VAL A 477 21.55 0.26 3.12
C VAL A 477 21.80 -1.15 3.65
N ALA A 478 20.74 -1.92 3.89
CA ALA A 478 20.82 -3.30 4.33
C ALA A 478 19.70 -4.14 3.72
N SER A 479 19.98 -5.41 3.48
CA SER A 479 19.03 -6.45 3.09
C SER A 479 19.44 -7.78 3.71
N GLU A 480 18.81 -8.88 3.34
CA GLU A 480 19.25 -10.21 3.76
C GLU A 480 20.71 -10.46 3.29
N PRO A 481 21.56 -11.10 4.11
CA PRO A 481 21.30 -11.67 5.43
C PRO A 481 21.49 -10.70 6.62
N LEU A 482 21.79 -9.41 6.39
CA LEU A 482 22.01 -8.43 7.47
C LEU A 482 20.73 -8.14 8.28
N VAL A 483 19.57 -8.08 7.61
CA VAL A 483 18.27 -7.82 8.26
C VAL A 483 17.16 -8.73 7.73
N ILE A 484 16.29 -9.18 8.63
CA ILE A 484 15.11 -10.01 8.36
C ILE A 484 13.92 -9.49 9.18
N ASP A 485 12.74 -9.34 8.57
CA ASP A 485 11.53 -8.76 9.16
C ASP A 485 11.77 -7.49 10.02
N PRO A 486 12.54 -6.49 9.53
CA PRO A 486 12.83 -5.30 10.33
C PRO A 486 11.56 -4.46 10.50
N VAL A 487 11.29 -4.02 11.73
CA VAL A 487 10.09 -3.24 12.08
C VAL A 487 10.39 -1.88 12.71
N SER A 488 11.58 -1.69 13.28
CA SER A 488 12.06 -0.42 13.84
C SER A 488 13.58 -0.41 13.86
N ILE A 489 14.18 0.77 13.72
CA ILE A 489 15.63 0.98 13.83
C ILE A 489 15.93 2.15 14.77
N ASN A 490 17.12 2.20 15.36
CA ASN A 490 17.60 3.35 16.13
C ASN A 490 19.14 3.45 16.08
N PHE A 491 19.72 4.56 16.52
CA PHE A 491 21.14 4.85 16.35
C PHE A 491 21.83 5.10 17.70
N GLY A 492 22.98 4.48 17.93
CA GLY A 492 23.77 4.70 19.16
C GLY A 492 24.71 5.91 19.05
N PRO A 493 25.17 6.49 20.19
CA PRO A 493 26.15 7.59 20.19
C PRO A 493 27.48 7.22 19.52
N GLU A 494 27.82 5.93 19.47
CA GLU A 494 28.99 5.37 18.79
C GLU A 494 28.83 5.24 17.26
N GLY A 495 27.63 5.53 16.72
CA GLY A 495 27.32 5.53 15.28
C GLY A 495 26.75 4.23 14.72
N ARG A 496 26.58 3.18 15.53
CA ARG A 496 25.98 1.91 15.10
C ARG A 496 24.46 2.00 14.91
N THR A 497 23.92 1.10 14.08
CA THR A 497 22.47 0.99 13.86
C THR A 497 21.91 -0.24 14.56
N TRP A 498 20.96 0.00 15.47
CA TRP A 498 20.19 -1.02 16.17
C TRP A 498 18.90 -1.31 15.40
N VAL A 499 18.53 -2.58 15.25
CA VAL A 499 17.39 -3.04 14.46
C VAL A 499 16.53 -3.99 15.28
N VAL A 500 15.21 -3.84 15.17
CA VAL A 500 14.22 -4.79 15.71
C VAL A 500 13.74 -5.69 14.58
N GLU A 501 13.91 -7.01 14.74
CA GLU A 501 13.38 -8.03 13.83
C GLU A 501 12.14 -8.70 14.46
N MET A 502 11.00 -8.75 13.76
CA MET A 502 9.74 -9.33 14.28
C MET A 502 9.37 -10.65 13.58
N HIS A 503 10.26 -11.65 13.67
CA HIS A 503 10.11 -12.95 13.00
C HIS A 503 8.85 -13.74 13.42
N ASP A 504 8.34 -13.49 14.63
CA ASP A 504 7.12 -14.10 15.15
C ASP A 504 5.84 -13.53 14.53
N TYR A 505 5.90 -12.39 13.82
CA TYR A 505 4.70 -11.85 13.15
C TYR A 505 4.21 -12.76 12.00
N PRO A 506 2.89 -13.06 11.93
CA PRO A 506 1.80 -12.50 12.74
C PRO A 506 1.34 -13.30 13.97
N LEU A 507 1.68 -14.60 14.11
CA LEU A 507 1.00 -15.52 15.06
C LEU A 507 1.94 -16.25 16.04
N GLY A 508 3.23 -15.97 16.01
CA GLY A 508 4.30 -16.77 16.61
C GLY A 508 5.16 -17.44 15.52
N LEU A 509 6.36 -17.92 15.86
CA LEU A 509 7.21 -18.66 14.93
C LEU A 509 6.51 -19.88 14.33
N ARG A 510 5.89 -20.71 15.17
CA ARG A 510 5.05 -21.87 14.77
C ARG A 510 3.58 -21.70 15.15
N GLY A 511 3.13 -20.47 15.35
CA GLY A 511 1.82 -20.14 15.91
C GLY A 511 1.83 -20.07 17.45
N GLY A 512 0.64 -19.91 18.05
CA GLY A 512 0.46 -19.97 19.51
C GLY A 512 1.20 -18.92 20.32
N TYR A 513 1.54 -17.76 19.73
CA TYR A 513 2.41 -16.72 20.34
C TYR A 513 3.85 -17.17 20.65
N GLU A 514 4.38 -18.23 20.01
CA GLU A 514 5.79 -18.63 20.18
C GLU A 514 6.74 -17.45 19.86
N PRO A 515 7.50 -16.92 20.84
CA PRO A 515 8.38 -15.77 20.65
C PRO A 515 9.49 -16.04 19.65
N GLY A 516 9.81 -15.05 18.83
CA GLY A 516 10.88 -15.17 17.83
C GLY A 516 11.56 -13.87 17.45
N GLY A 517 11.09 -12.73 17.98
CA GLY A 517 11.69 -11.44 17.69
C GLY A 517 13.09 -11.28 18.30
N ARG A 518 13.85 -10.34 17.71
CA ARG A 518 15.26 -10.11 18.01
C ARG A 518 15.61 -8.63 18.01
N ILE A 519 16.69 -8.30 18.71
CA ILE A 519 17.45 -7.08 18.53
C ILE A 519 18.76 -7.45 17.82
N VAL A 520 19.04 -6.73 16.74
CA VAL A 520 20.24 -6.91 15.90
C VAL A 520 21.03 -5.61 15.88
N LEU A 521 22.35 -5.73 16.00
CA LEU A 521 23.30 -4.65 15.84
C LEU A 521 23.94 -4.75 14.46
N LEU A 522 23.90 -3.64 13.72
CA LEU A 522 24.58 -3.47 12.44
C LEU A 522 25.80 -2.56 12.63
N ASP A 523 26.97 -3.11 12.33
CA ASP A 523 28.25 -2.41 12.32
C ASP A 523 28.62 -2.03 10.88
N ASP A 524 29.11 -0.81 10.70
CA ASP A 524 29.75 -0.28 9.47
C ASP A 524 31.25 -0.15 9.78
N SER A 525 32.01 -1.19 9.40
CA SER A 525 33.38 -1.39 9.87
C SER A 525 34.40 -0.50 9.17
N ASP A 526 34.17 -0.13 7.90
CA ASP A 526 35.04 0.73 7.11
C ASP A 526 34.57 2.20 7.04
N ARG A 527 33.34 2.47 7.50
CA ARG A 527 32.68 3.80 7.59
C ARG A 527 32.33 4.40 6.24
N ASP A 528 32.03 3.56 5.24
CA ASP A 528 31.55 4.02 3.93
C ASP A 528 30.07 4.45 3.94
N GLY A 529 29.32 4.10 4.99
CA GLY A 529 27.91 4.39 5.18
C GLY A 529 26.97 3.21 4.88
N PHE A 530 27.49 1.99 4.70
CA PHE A 530 26.76 0.74 4.45
C PHE A 530 27.24 -0.36 5.43
N PRO A 531 26.39 -0.86 6.35
CA PRO A 531 26.80 -1.88 7.30
C PRO A 531 27.28 -3.18 6.63
N ASP A 532 28.44 -3.67 7.04
CA ASP A 532 29.08 -4.89 6.51
C ASP A 532 28.96 -6.09 7.47
N LYS A 533 28.67 -5.82 8.75
CA LYS A 533 28.58 -6.83 9.82
C LYS A 533 27.24 -6.77 10.58
N ARG A 534 26.76 -7.95 10.97
CA ARG A 534 25.53 -8.18 11.75
C ARG A 534 25.85 -8.98 13.01
N THR A 535 25.35 -8.53 14.16
CA THR A 535 25.41 -9.26 15.44
C THR A 535 23.99 -9.40 16.00
N VAL A 536 23.58 -10.60 16.42
CA VAL A 536 22.30 -10.78 17.14
C VAL A 536 22.56 -10.48 18.60
N PHE A 537 22.10 -9.31 19.06
CA PHE A 537 22.36 -8.82 20.40
C PHE A 537 21.43 -9.45 21.45
N LEU A 538 20.15 -9.65 21.11
CA LEU A 538 19.17 -10.26 22.01
C LEU A 538 18.10 -10.99 21.20
N GLU A 539 17.65 -12.16 21.65
CA GLU A 539 16.59 -12.94 21.00
C GLU A 539 15.58 -13.56 21.97
N GLY A 540 14.59 -14.27 21.44
CA GLY A 540 13.50 -14.86 22.22
C GLY A 540 12.49 -13.82 22.74
N LEU A 541 12.35 -12.68 22.03
CA LEU A 541 11.47 -11.60 22.42
C LEU A 541 10.08 -11.77 21.78
N PRO A 542 8.97 -11.69 22.55
CA PRO A 542 7.63 -11.74 21.98
C PRO A 542 7.27 -10.42 21.28
N PHE A 543 7.12 -10.49 19.95
CA PHE A 543 6.64 -9.39 19.10
C PHE A 543 7.25 -8.01 19.44
N PRO A 544 8.59 -7.86 19.42
CA PRO A 544 9.25 -6.61 19.79
C PRO A 544 8.94 -5.51 18.76
N THR A 545 8.73 -4.29 19.24
CA THR A 545 8.16 -3.18 18.46
C THR A 545 9.04 -1.92 18.42
N GLY A 546 10.15 -1.91 19.17
CA GLY A 546 11.03 -0.76 19.24
C GLY A 546 12.29 -1.02 20.06
N VAL A 547 13.40 -0.39 19.64
CA VAL A 547 14.69 -0.38 20.33
C VAL A 547 15.13 1.07 20.53
N THR A 548 15.75 1.39 21.67
CA THR A 548 16.30 2.72 21.95
C THR A 548 17.58 2.60 22.77
N PRO A 549 18.74 2.99 22.23
CA PRO A 549 19.98 3.06 22.99
C PRO A 549 19.84 3.85 24.29
N TRP A 550 20.39 3.32 25.36
CA TRP A 550 20.36 3.90 26.69
C TRP A 550 21.65 3.57 27.43
N ARG A 551 22.49 4.60 27.65
CA ARG A 551 23.77 4.48 28.34
C ARG A 551 24.69 3.44 27.66
N LYS A 552 24.83 2.24 28.23
CA LYS A 552 25.67 1.15 27.73
C LYS A 552 24.90 0.08 26.94
N GLY A 553 23.58 0.14 26.97
CA GLY A 553 22.71 -0.90 26.42
C GLY A 553 21.54 -0.31 25.65
N VAL A 554 20.42 -1.04 25.62
CA VAL A 554 19.19 -0.64 24.94
C VAL A 554 17.95 -0.86 25.81
N LEU A 555 16.97 0.03 25.62
CA LEU A 555 15.58 -0.18 26.00
C LEU A 555 14.85 -0.91 24.87
N VAL A 556 14.05 -1.92 25.21
CA VAL A 556 13.32 -2.75 24.26
C VAL A 556 11.83 -2.79 24.61
N CYS A 557 10.97 -2.42 23.66
CA CYS A 557 9.52 -2.61 23.77
C CYS A 557 9.15 -4.03 23.31
N THR A 558 8.63 -4.85 24.22
CA THR A 558 8.23 -6.24 23.94
C THR A 558 7.10 -6.65 24.90
N ALA A 559 5.87 -6.23 24.58
CA ALA A 559 4.71 -6.38 25.46
C ALA A 559 4.54 -7.85 25.95
N PRO A 560 4.42 -8.08 27.27
CA PRO A 560 3.94 -7.13 28.29
C PRO A 560 4.98 -6.20 28.92
N ASP A 561 6.25 -6.23 28.47
CA ASP A 561 7.38 -5.58 29.14
C ASP A 561 8.02 -4.44 28.33
N ILE A 562 8.67 -3.53 29.06
CA ILE A 562 9.83 -2.76 28.59
C ILE A 562 11.06 -3.27 29.33
N LEU A 563 12.04 -3.76 28.57
CA LEU A 563 13.30 -4.31 29.08
C LEU A 563 14.44 -3.30 28.95
N TYR A 564 15.42 -3.40 29.83
CA TYR A 564 16.79 -2.95 29.62
C TYR A 564 17.67 -4.18 29.31
N ALA A 565 18.54 -4.06 28.32
CA ALA A 565 19.51 -5.09 27.98
C ALA A 565 20.89 -4.47 27.70
N GLU A 566 21.96 -5.06 28.23
CA GLU A 566 23.34 -4.57 28.15
C GLU A 566 24.28 -5.76 27.87
N ASP A 567 25.34 -5.49 27.10
CA ASP A 567 26.51 -6.34 26.94
C ASP A 567 27.57 -5.83 27.93
N THR A 568 27.94 -6.67 28.91
CA THR A 568 28.83 -6.29 30.02
C THR A 568 30.26 -6.84 29.87
N ASP A 569 30.51 -7.78 28.96
CA ASP A 569 31.84 -8.38 28.72
C ASP A 569 32.48 -8.01 27.37
N GLY A 570 31.69 -7.47 26.43
CA GLY A 570 32.11 -6.89 25.16
C GLY A 570 32.05 -7.83 23.96
N ASP A 571 31.37 -8.98 24.05
CA ASP A 571 31.25 -9.94 22.93
C ASP A 571 30.24 -9.51 21.84
N GLY A 572 29.38 -8.51 22.14
CA GLY A 572 28.33 -8.00 21.26
C GLY A 572 26.94 -8.62 21.49
N VAL A 573 26.77 -9.43 22.52
CA VAL A 573 25.52 -10.09 22.92
C VAL A 573 25.13 -9.64 24.33
N ALA A 574 23.82 -9.49 24.60
CA ALA A 574 23.34 -9.08 25.91
C ALA A 574 23.38 -10.25 26.92
N ASP A 575 24.31 -10.19 27.87
CA ASP A 575 24.34 -11.04 29.07
C ASP A 575 23.42 -10.51 30.18
N LEU A 576 23.24 -9.18 30.26
CA LEU A 576 22.34 -8.54 31.22
C LEU A 576 20.96 -8.27 30.60
N ARG A 577 19.89 -8.80 31.22
CA ARG A 577 18.50 -8.50 30.89
C ARG A 577 17.70 -8.16 32.16
N ARG A 578 17.10 -6.97 32.21
CA ARG A 578 16.27 -6.50 33.34
C ARG A 578 14.94 -5.93 32.85
N THR A 579 13.81 -6.46 33.33
CA THR A 579 12.50 -5.82 33.13
C THR A 579 12.44 -4.52 33.93
N LEU A 580 12.22 -3.39 33.26
CA LEU A 580 12.04 -2.09 33.93
C LEU A 580 10.56 -1.81 34.22
N PHE A 581 9.69 -2.13 33.28
CA PHE A 581 8.25 -1.92 33.39
C PHE A 581 7.51 -3.12 32.81
N SER A 582 6.44 -3.55 33.48
CA SER A 582 5.62 -4.69 33.04
C SER A 582 4.13 -4.38 33.18
N GLY A 583 3.27 -5.15 32.51
CA GLY A 583 1.81 -5.01 32.56
C GLY A 583 1.19 -4.25 31.38
N PHE A 584 1.94 -4.02 30.30
CA PHE A 584 1.38 -3.59 29.01
C PHE A 584 0.50 -4.71 28.43
N ALA A 585 -0.65 -4.36 27.85
CA ALA A 585 -1.55 -5.37 27.30
C ALA A 585 -0.99 -6.04 26.03
N THR A 586 -1.47 -7.25 25.75
CA THR A 586 -0.97 -8.13 24.66
C THR A 586 -2.08 -8.65 23.74
N THR A 587 -3.34 -8.24 23.96
CA THR A 587 -4.57 -8.70 23.26
C THR A 587 -4.59 -8.39 21.76
N ASN A 588 -3.81 -7.41 21.32
CA ASN A 588 -3.61 -7.03 19.94
C ASN A 588 -2.12 -7.17 19.58
N TYR A 589 -1.81 -7.67 18.38
CA TYR A 589 -0.43 -7.82 17.89
C TYR A 589 0.10 -6.53 17.27
N GLN A 590 -0.79 -5.75 16.65
CA GLN A 590 -0.43 -4.56 15.88
C GLN A 590 -0.44 -3.30 16.76
N ALA A 591 -1.37 -3.23 17.72
CA ALA A 591 -1.52 -2.11 18.63
C ALA A 591 -0.90 -2.50 19.99
N ARG A 592 0.41 -2.23 20.17
CA ARG A 592 1.21 -2.55 21.36
C ARG A 592 2.10 -1.37 21.73
N VAL A 593 2.68 -1.36 22.93
CA VAL A 593 3.68 -0.36 23.34
C VAL A 593 4.79 -0.21 22.30
N ASN A 594 5.12 1.01 21.86
CA ASN A 594 6.13 1.26 20.83
C ASN A 594 6.67 2.72 20.84
N SER A 595 7.56 3.02 19.88
CA SER A 595 8.07 4.37 19.58
C SER A 595 8.55 5.16 20.80
N LEU A 596 9.60 4.67 21.45
CA LEU A 596 10.27 5.40 22.53
C LEU A 596 11.08 6.59 21.97
N ALA A 597 10.90 7.77 22.55
CA ALA A 597 11.55 9.01 22.15
C ALA A 597 12.04 9.81 23.36
N TYR A 598 13.21 10.43 23.23
CA TYR A 598 13.79 11.24 24.31
C TYR A 598 13.22 12.65 24.35
N GLY A 599 12.82 13.10 25.53
CA GLY A 599 12.28 14.44 25.76
C GLY A 599 13.37 15.46 26.10
N LEU A 600 13.07 16.75 25.85
CA LEU A 600 13.88 17.87 26.36
C LEU A 600 13.87 17.99 27.89
N ASP A 601 13.11 17.13 28.57
CA ASP A 601 13.03 17.05 30.03
C ASP A 601 13.84 15.87 30.61
N GLY A 602 14.65 15.17 29.80
CA GLY A 602 15.48 14.05 30.23
C GLY A 602 14.73 12.71 30.40
N TRP A 603 13.42 12.68 30.11
CA TRP A 603 12.56 11.50 30.24
C TRP A 603 12.39 10.80 28.88
N VAL A 604 12.08 9.50 28.93
CA VAL A 604 11.70 8.70 27.75
C VAL A 604 10.17 8.70 27.64
N HIS A 605 9.63 9.09 26.49
CA HIS A 605 8.20 9.13 26.19
C HIS A 605 7.85 8.01 25.21
N GLY A 606 6.67 7.40 25.27
CA GLY A 606 6.30 6.25 24.44
C GLY A 606 4.82 6.17 24.06
N SER A 607 4.54 5.47 22.96
CA SER A 607 3.17 5.14 22.51
C SER A 607 2.59 4.00 23.33
N ASN A 608 1.35 4.15 23.81
CA ASN A 608 0.61 3.07 24.45
C ASN A 608 0.26 1.93 23.47
N GLY A 609 -0.14 2.26 22.24
CA GLY A 609 -0.64 1.26 21.29
C GLY A 609 -2.12 0.93 21.49
N LEU A 610 -2.93 1.92 21.87
CA LEU A 610 -4.40 1.83 22.07
C LEU A 610 -4.92 0.96 23.23
N ILE A 611 -4.35 -0.22 23.47
CA ILE A 611 -4.95 -1.29 24.29
C ILE A 611 -4.70 -1.18 25.81
N GLY A 612 -3.84 -0.25 26.25
CA GLY A 612 -3.64 0.05 27.66
C GLY A 612 -2.77 -0.94 28.43
N GLY A 613 -2.91 -0.93 29.75
CA GLY A 613 -2.10 -1.72 30.69
C GLY A 613 -2.19 -1.20 32.12
N GLN A 614 -1.73 -2.01 33.06
CA GLN A 614 -1.57 -1.67 34.48
C GLN A 614 -0.07 -1.75 34.79
N ILE A 615 0.63 -0.63 34.61
CA ILE A 615 2.09 -0.64 34.51
C ILE A 615 2.74 -0.64 35.89
N VAL A 616 3.46 -1.72 36.20
CA VAL A 616 4.27 -1.85 37.40
C VAL A 616 5.73 -1.53 37.05
N SER A 617 6.38 -0.74 37.90
CA SER A 617 7.80 -0.37 37.77
C SER A 617 8.68 -1.31 38.58
N PHE A 618 9.91 -1.55 38.13
CA PHE A 618 10.92 -2.33 38.87
C PHE A 618 11.25 -1.74 40.25
N ASN A 619 10.91 -0.46 40.48
CA ASN A 619 11.19 0.28 41.71
C ASN A 619 9.91 0.91 42.32
N GLY A 620 8.73 0.31 42.08
CA GLY A 620 7.46 0.88 42.57
C GLY A 620 6.34 -0.13 42.77
N ASP A 621 5.74 -0.12 43.96
CA ASP A 621 4.70 -1.06 44.39
C ASP A 621 3.30 -0.79 43.78
N GLN A 622 3.09 0.37 43.17
CA GLN A 622 1.78 0.79 42.66
C GLN A 622 1.72 0.76 41.13
N ALA A 623 0.76 0.00 40.60
CA ALA A 623 0.47 -0.02 39.16
C ALA A 623 -0.16 1.29 38.66
N VAL A 624 0.26 1.73 37.47
CA VAL A 624 -0.28 2.91 36.77
C VAL A 624 -1.19 2.47 35.61
N ASP A 625 -2.47 2.81 35.70
CA ASP A 625 -3.43 2.62 34.59
C ASP A 625 -3.14 3.59 33.43
N ILE A 626 -2.64 3.09 32.31
CA ILE A 626 -2.35 3.90 31.11
C ILE A 626 -3.53 3.95 30.11
N ARG A 627 -4.69 3.38 30.42
CA ARG A 627 -5.85 3.35 29.50
C ARG A 627 -6.20 4.76 28.98
N GLY A 628 -6.38 4.85 27.66
CA GLY A 628 -6.69 6.11 26.96
C GLY A 628 -5.54 7.13 26.88
N ARG A 629 -4.34 6.79 27.34
CA ARG A 629 -3.21 7.72 27.53
C ARG A 629 -1.88 7.11 27.08
N ASP A 630 -1.03 7.91 26.47
CA ASP A 630 0.40 7.62 26.29
C ASP A 630 1.15 7.79 27.64
N PHE A 631 2.47 7.62 27.66
CA PHE A 631 3.24 7.64 28.90
C PHE A 631 4.65 8.21 28.72
N ARG A 632 5.26 8.58 29.85
CA ARG A 632 6.70 8.83 29.97
C ARG A 632 7.26 8.15 31.20
N PHE A 633 8.55 7.85 31.18
CA PHE A 633 9.27 7.25 32.29
C PHE A 633 10.72 7.72 32.37
N ASN A 634 11.30 7.57 33.55
CA ASN A 634 12.73 7.73 33.79
C ASN A 634 13.33 6.33 34.00
N PRO A 635 14.17 5.80 33.07
CA PRO A 635 14.65 4.42 33.13
C PRO A 635 15.53 4.10 34.35
N ASP A 636 16.23 5.10 34.89
CA ASP A 636 17.22 4.90 35.95
C ASP A 636 16.58 4.88 37.35
N THR A 637 15.55 5.71 37.57
CA THR A 637 14.81 5.81 38.85
C THR A 637 13.58 4.91 38.93
N GLY A 638 13.03 4.47 37.79
CA GLY A 638 11.77 3.74 37.72
C GLY A 638 10.52 4.62 37.81
N ALA A 639 10.64 5.96 37.82
CA ALA A 639 9.49 6.85 37.82
C ALA A 639 8.70 6.74 36.50
N PHE A 640 7.36 6.73 36.58
CA PHE A 640 6.46 6.52 35.44
C PHE A 640 5.22 7.42 35.54
N GLU A 641 4.81 8.05 34.43
CA GLU A 641 3.68 8.97 34.38
C GLU A 641 2.85 8.83 33.10
N THR A 642 1.54 9.12 33.19
CA THR A 642 0.68 9.24 32.01
C THR A 642 0.84 10.58 31.31
N LEU A 643 0.73 10.56 29.98
CA LEU A 643 0.69 11.71 29.10
C LEU A 643 -0.71 11.88 28.50
N ALA A 644 -1.00 13.09 28.02
CA ALA A 644 -2.26 13.36 27.35
C ALA A 644 -2.25 12.81 25.91
N GLY A 645 -3.41 12.29 25.49
CA GLY A 645 -3.62 11.70 24.18
C GLY A 645 -3.18 10.25 24.09
N LEU A 646 -3.62 9.58 23.03
CA LEU A 646 -3.40 8.16 22.79
C LEU A 646 -2.79 8.00 21.38
N THR A 647 -1.64 7.34 21.29
CA THR A 647 -0.96 7.03 20.03
C THR A 647 -1.05 5.53 19.76
N GLN A 648 -1.38 5.13 18.52
CA GLN A 648 -1.21 3.75 18.08
C GLN A 648 0.25 3.51 17.68
N HIS A 649 0.81 4.36 16.80
CA HIS A 649 2.19 4.28 16.34
C HIS A 649 2.86 5.64 16.22
N GLY A 650 4.18 5.70 16.45
CA GLY A 650 5.00 6.85 16.10
C GLY A 650 4.80 8.05 17.01
N ARG A 651 4.87 7.88 18.35
CA ARG A 651 4.92 9.01 19.29
C ARG A 651 6.24 9.77 19.09
N VAL A 652 6.22 10.83 18.29
CA VAL A 652 7.41 11.58 17.90
C VAL A 652 7.35 13.05 18.34
N ARG A 653 8.53 13.64 18.52
CA ARG A 653 8.74 15.03 18.94
C ARG A 653 9.35 15.84 17.81
N ASP A 654 8.89 17.07 17.62
CA ASP A 654 9.64 18.06 16.81
C ASP A 654 10.83 18.64 17.61
N ASP A 655 11.62 19.53 17.02
CA ASP A 655 12.73 20.17 17.76
C ASP A 655 12.26 21.06 18.93
N TRP A 656 11.00 21.50 18.94
CA TRP A 656 10.45 22.54 19.81
C TRP A 656 9.66 22.02 21.02
N GLY A 657 9.48 20.69 21.11
CA GLY A 657 8.79 20.03 22.22
C GLY A 657 7.30 19.79 21.99
N ASN A 658 6.84 19.86 20.74
CA ASN A 658 5.49 19.45 20.35
C ASN A 658 5.48 17.95 20.01
N TRP A 659 4.38 17.27 20.35
CA TRP A 659 4.24 15.83 20.24
C TRP A 659 3.18 15.42 19.22
N PHE A 660 3.50 14.40 18.42
CA PHE A 660 2.68 13.90 17.34
C PHE A 660 2.56 12.37 17.40
N GLY A 661 1.57 11.83 16.69
CA GLY A 661 1.30 10.39 16.60
C GLY A 661 0.39 10.06 15.42
N CYS A 662 0.26 8.78 15.07
CA CYS A 662 -0.68 8.30 14.05
C CYS A 662 -1.46 7.06 14.52
N ASP A 663 -2.51 6.74 13.78
CA ASP A 663 -3.27 5.49 13.87
C ASP A 663 -3.65 5.01 12.46
N ASN A 664 -4.06 3.75 12.34
CA ASN A 664 -4.34 3.08 11.06
C ASN A 664 -5.26 3.89 10.11
N GLY A 665 -6.16 4.73 10.65
CA GLY A 665 -7.10 5.55 9.88
C GLY A 665 -6.82 7.06 9.90
N THR A 666 -5.82 7.52 10.66
CA THR A 666 -5.53 8.95 10.87
C THR A 666 -4.04 9.21 10.72
N LEU A 667 -3.68 9.77 9.56
CA LEU A 667 -2.29 10.03 9.17
C LEU A 667 -1.47 10.81 10.20
N LEU A 668 -2.04 11.84 10.83
CA LEU A 668 -1.30 12.70 11.74
C LEU A 668 -2.18 13.35 12.81
N ARG A 669 -1.82 13.13 14.07
CA ARG A 669 -2.36 13.78 15.26
C ARG A 669 -1.30 14.64 15.93
N HIS A 670 -1.71 15.77 16.49
CA HIS A 670 -0.93 16.59 17.42
C HIS A 670 -1.54 16.49 18.83
N TYR A 671 -0.70 16.52 19.86
CA TYR A 671 -1.11 16.42 21.27
C TYR A 671 -0.79 17.73 22.02
N PRO A 672 -1.69 18.75 22.00
CA PRO A 672 -1.43 20.11 22.50
C PRO A 672 -1.53 20.28 24.03
N LEU A 673 -1.80 19.22 24.79
CA LEU A 673 -2.04 19.27 26.24
C LEU A 673 -1.01 18.45 27.02
N PHE A 674 -0.76 18.84 28.27
CA PHE A 674 0.15 18.13 29.18
C PHE A 674 -0.57 17.67 30.44
N ASP A 675 -0.61 16.35 30.66
CA ASP A 675 -1.44 15.70 31.68
C ASP A 675 -1.09 16.13 33.11
N HIS A 676 0.17 16.45 33.41
CA HIS A 676 0.62 16.86 34.74
C HIS A 676 0.10 18.25 35.17
N TYR A 677 -0.02 19.22 34.26
CA TYR A 677 -0.68 20.50 34.59
C TYR A 677 -2.20 20.32 34.71
N LEU A 678 -2.80 19.50 33.84
CA LEU A 678 -4.24 19.22 33.87
C LEU A 678 -4.68 18.57 35.20
N ARG A 679 -3.85 17.69 35.78
CA ARG A 679 -4.06 17.12 37.13
C ARG A 679 -4.25 18.17 38.22
N ARG A 680 -3.71 19.39 38.07
CA ARG A 680 -3.81 20.48 39.06
C ARG A 680 -5.26 20.93 39.31
N ASN A 681 -6.15 20.86 38.32
CA ASN A 681 -7.56 21.23 38.48
C ASN A 681 -8.53 20.06 38.23
N PRO A 682 -8.90 19.28 39.27
CA PRO A 682 -9.86 18.18 39.15
C PRO A 682 -11.32 18.64 38.98
N HIS A 683 -11.59 19.94 38.88
CA HIS A 683 -12.93 20.53 38.70
C HIS A 683 -13.21 21.01 37.28
N PHE A 684 -12.26 20.85 36.36
CA PHE A 684 -12.34 21.24 34.96
C PHE A 684 -11.98 20.06 34.05
N SER A 685 -12.72 19.86 32.96
CA SER A 685 -12.38 18.88 31.93
C SER A 685 -11.90 19.64 30.69
N PRO A 686 -10.68 19.39 30.19
CA PRO A 686 -10.17 20.03 28.99
C PRO A 686 -10.91 19.54 27.72
N PRO A 687 -10.70 20.22 26.57
CA PRO A 687 -11.01 19.68 25.25
C PRO A 687 -10.18 18.41 24.96
N SER A 688 -10.44 17.79 23.81
CA SER A 688 -9.73 16.59 23.37
C SER A 688 -8.20 16.78 23.40
N PRO A 689 -7.42 15.89 24.03
CA PRO A 689 -5.98 15.99 24.03
C PRO A 689 -5.34 15.62 22.69
N SER A 690 -6.12 15.23 21.66
CA SER A 690 -5.62 14.93 20.32
C SER A 690 -6.33 15.77 19.25
N VAL A 691 -5.56 16.34 18.32
CA VAL A 691 -6.05 17.09 17.17
C VAL A 691 -5.57 16.40 15.90
N ALA A 692 -6.49 15.94 15.04
CA ALA A 692 -6.13 15.52 13.69
C ALA A 692 -5.62 16.73 12.90
N ALA A 693 -4.33 16.73 12.52
CA ALA A 693 -3.72 17.84 11.81
C ALA A 693 -4.18 17.91 10.34
N VAL A 694 -4.53 16.75 9.76
CA VAL A 694 -5.04 16.65 8.38
C VAL A 694 -6.55 16.88 8.38
N SER A 695 -7.01 18.01 7.83
CA SER A 695 -8.42 18.43 7.93
C SER A 695 -9.06 18.84 6.59
N TYR A 696 -8.54 18.36 5.45
CA TYR A 696 -9.11 18.60 4.13
C TYR A 696 -9.95 17.41 3.63
N ALA A 697 -10.86 17.66 2.68
CA ALA A 697 -11.73 16.62 2.11
C ALA A 697 -10.93 15.52 1.40
N ASP A 698 -11.32 14.25 1.60
CA ASP A 698 -10.65 13.06 1.07
C ASP A 698 -9.16 12.90 1.52
N ALA A 699 -8.83 13.41 2.73
CA ALA A 699 -7.51 13.28 3.36
C ALA A 699 -6.89 11.87 3.33
N ASN A 700 -7.73 10.84 3.43
CA ASN A 700 -7.31 9.44 3.46
C ASN A 700 -7.16 8.81 2.07
N ARG A 701 -7.39 9.50 0.95
CA ARG A 701 -7.03 8.96 -0.37
C ARG A 701 -5.52 8.96 -0.57
N VAL A 702 -4.97 7.90 -1.19
CA VAL A 702 -3.54 7.75 -1.54
C VAL A 702 -3.33 7.47 -3.02
N PHE A 703 -2.09 7.64 -3.49
CA PHE A 703 -1.70 7.54 -4.90
C PHE A 703 -0.56 6.52 -5.12
N PRO A 704 -0.83 5.20 -4.99
CA PRO A 704 0.14 4.15 -5.27
C PRO A 704 0.50 4.06 -6.76
N ILE A 705 1.59 3.36 -7.06
CA ILE A 705 2.01 3.01 -8.43
C ILE A 705 2.05 1.49 -8.68
N SER A 706 1.86 0.68 -7.63
CA SER A 706 1.76 -0.77 -7.70
C SER A 706 0.47 -1.21 -8.41
N HIS A 707 0.50 -2.37 -9.06
CA HIS A 707 -0.73 -3.02 -9.51
C HIS A 707 -1.70 -3.21 -8.32
N PRO A 708 -2.99 -2.86 -8.44
CA PRO A 708 -3.93 -3.03 -7.34
C PRO A 708 -4.22 -4.50 -7.06
N LEU A 709 -3.72 -5.01 -5.93
CA LEU A 709 -4.19 -6.28 -5.38
C LEU A 709 -5.58 -6.10 -4.76
N LYS A 710 -6.40 -7.17 -4.77
CA LYS A 710 -7.68 -7.13 -4.06
C LYS A 710 -7.36 -6.97 -2.57
N ARG A 711 -7.87 -5.92 -1.92
CA ARG A 711 -7.53 -5.62 -0.50
C ARG A 711 -8.02 -6.75 0.41
N PHE A 712 -7.17 -7.32 1.27
CA PHE A 712 -7.49 -8.52 2.05
C PHE A 712 -8.56 -8.32 3.12
N ASN A 713 -8.59 -7.14 3.74
CA ASN A 713 -9.53 -6.74 4.77
C ASN A 713 -10.72 -5.90 4.24
N ASN A 714 -10.50 -5.03 3.25
CA ASN A 714 -11.51 -4.07 2.80
C ASN A 714 -11.39 -3.73 1.29
N PRO A 715 -12.08 -4.46 0.39
CA PRO A 715 -12.04 -4.21 -1.05
C PRO A 715 -12.40 -2.78 -1.49
N ASN A 716 -13.26 -2.09 -0.73
CA ASN A 716 -13.74 -0.73 -1.02
C ASN A 716 -12.72 0.37 -0.63
N HIS A 717 -11.64 0.01 0.08
CA HIS A 717 -10.55 0.90 0.48
C HIS A 717 -9.33 0.82 -0.46
N ILE A 718 -9.54 0.37 -1.70
CA ILE A 718 -8.58 0.60 -2.78
C ILE A 718 -8.22 2.09 -2.85
N ASN A 719 -6.93 2.40 -2.86
CA ASN A 719 -6.37 3.75 -2.85
C ASN A 719 -6.81 4.63 -1.65
N ARG A 720 -7.07 4.02 -0.47
CA ARG A 720 -7.32 4.74 0.79
C ARG A 720 -6.50 4.22 1.99
N VAL A 721 -6.05 5.12 2.85
CA VAL A 721 -5.31 4.82 4.08
C VAL A 721 -6.08 3.81 4.94
N THR A 722 -5.38 2.72 5.28
CA THR A 722 -5.88 1.59 6.10
C THR A 722 -4.87 1.08 7.12
N SER A 723 -3.61 1.49 6.99
CA SER A 723 -2.47 0.97 7.73
C SER A 723 -1.44 2.05 8.06
N ALA A 724 -1.86 3.30 8.24
CA ALA A 724 -0.95 4.40 8.55
C ALA A 724 -0.11 4.10 9.81
N CYS A 725 1.21 4.08 9.64
CA CYS A 725 2.15 3.70 10.69
C CYS A 725 3.51 4.42 10.48
N GLY A 726 4.46 4.14 11.38
CA GLY A 726 5.86 4.53 11.19
C GLY A 726 6.15 6.04 11.16
N LEU A 727 5.25 6.88 11.69
CA LEU A 727 5.35 8.34 11.62
C LEU A 727 6.72 8.85 12.10
N GLY A 728 7.38 9.62 11.24
CA GLY A 728 8.60 10.36 11.55
C GLY A 728 8.52 11.82 11.10
N LEU A 729 9.23 12.70 11.80
CA LEU A 729 9.44 14.10 11.38
C LEU A 729 10.85 14.25 10.83
N TYR A 730 11.02 14.91 9.68
CA TYR A 730 12.36 15.16 9.13
C TYR A 730 12.99 16.36 9.83
N ARG A 731 13.99 16.10 10.69
CA ARG A 731 14.62 17.09 11.58
C ARG A 731 16.04 17.42 11.13
N ASP A 732 16.18 17.73 9.85
CA ASP A 732 17.46 18.00 9.19
C ASP A 732 17.23 18.90 7.95
N THR A 733 18.29 19.29 7.25
CA THR A 733 18.25 20.16 6.06
C THR A 733 18.99 19.58 4.84
N LEU A 734 19.51 18.35 4.91
CA LEU A 734 20.27 17.70 3.84
C LEU A 734 19.40 17.45 2.60
N LEU A 735 18.18 16.92 2.78
CA LEU A 735 17.18 16.75 1.72
C LEU A 735 16.80 18.08 1.05
N GLY A 736 16.78 19.16 1.85
CA GLY A 736 16.36 20.50 1.47
C GLY A 736 15.69 21.21 2.65
N LYS A 737 15.71 22.54 2.68
CA LYS A 737 15.07 23.32 3.77
C LYS A 737 13.55 23.19 3.75
N GLU A 738 12.98 22.92 2.59
CA GLU A 738 11.56 22.71 2.33
C GLU A 738 11.00 21.40 2.91
N PHE A 739 11.86 20.44 3.24
CA PHE A 739 11.50 19.19 3.92
C PHE A 739 11.60 19.27 5.45
N ASN A 740 12.34 20.25 5.98
CA ASN A 740 12.57 20.36 7.42
C ASN A 740 11.26 20.62 8.18
N GLY A 741 10.96 19.79 9.17
CA GLY A 741 9.70 19.80 9.92
C GLY A 741 8.51 19.13 9.23
N ASP A 742 8.67 18.60 8.01
CA ASP A 742 7.60 17.82 7.38
C ASP A 742 7.47 16.43 8.03
N ALA A 743 6.23 15.92 8.08
CA ALA A 743 5.90 14.61 8.59
C ALA A 743 5.85 13.58 7.46
N PHE A 744 6.36 12.38 7.74
CA PHE A 744 6.39 11.24 6.82
C PHE A 744 5.73 10.04 7.47
N ILE A 745 4.84 9.38 6.74
CA ILE A 745 3.95 8.32 7.26
C ILE A 745 3.94 7.16 6.29
N CYS A 746 4.18 5.95 6.78
CA CYS A 746 4.17 4.75 5.98
C CYS A 746 2.73 4.26 5.75
N GLU A 747 2.43 3.75 4.56
CA GLU A 747 1.21 2.99 4.26
C GLU A 747 1.64 1.68 3.57
N PRO A 748 1.99 0.64 4.35
CA PRO A 748 2.59 -0.57 3.81
C PRO A 748 1.67 -1.31 2.84
N VAL A 749 0.35 -1.32 3.09
CA VAL A 749 -0.60 -2.08 2.26
C VAL A 749 -0.75 -1.47 0.85
N HIS A 750 -0.47 -0.17 0.65
CA HIS A 750 -0.34 0.49 -0.66
C HIS A 750 1.11 0.69 -1.13
N ASN A 751 2.09 0.06 -0.49
CA ASN A 751 3.49 0.05 -0.95
C ASN A 751 4.10 1.47 -1.06
N LEU A 752 3.81 2.36 -0.10
CA LEU A 752 4.17 3.78 -0.20
C LEU A 752 4.47 4.48 1.14
N VAL A 753 5.06 5.68 1.03
CA VAL A 753 5.23 6.64 2.12
C VAL A 753 4.65 8.00 1.70
N ARG A 754 3.78 8.56 2.53
CA ARG A 754 3.17 9.88 2.36
C ARG A 754 3.98 10.95 3.10
N ARG A 755 4.14 12.11 2.46
CA ARG A 755 4.65 13.36 3.05
C ARG A 755 3.50 14.32 3.39
N LEU A 756 3.61 15.02 4.51
CA LEU A 756 2.69 16.06 4.96
C LEU A 756 3.47 17.28 5.47
N LYS A 757 3.12 18.46 4.95
CA LYS A 757 3.71 19.73 5.37
C LYS A 757 2.91 20.33 6.52
N LEU A 758 3.58 20.59 7.64
CA LEU A 758 2.99 21.21 8.84
C LEU A 758 2.83 22.73 8.67
N LYS A 759 1.78 23.28 9.28
CA LYS A 759 1.54 24.72 9.41
C LYS A 759 0.82 25.04 10.72
N ASP A 760 1.40 25.95 11.50
CA ASP A 760 0.86 26.46 12.76
C ASP A 760 -0.59 26.95 12.65
N LYS A 761 -1.37 26.68 13.70
CA LYS A 761 -2.78 27.07 13.85
C LYS A 761 -3.10 27.25 15.34
N GLY A 762 -2.83 28.44 15.89
CA GLY A 762 -2.91 28.67 17.34
C GLY A 762 -1.85 27.87 18.08
N VAL A 763 -2.23 27.13 19.12
CA VAL A 763 -1.34 26.16 19.81
C VAL A 763 -1.43 24.74 19.25
N THR A 764 -1.89 24.59 18.01
CA THR A 764 -1.97 23.31 17.31
C THR A 764 -1.56 23.46 15.84
N PHE A 765 -1.65 22.39 15.05
CA PHE A 765 -1.16 22.36 13.67
C PHE A 765 -2.25 21.97 12.68
N SER A 766 -2.10 22.44 11.45
CA SER A 766 -2.74 21.93 10.24
C SER A 766 -1.68 21.27 9.36
N ALA A 767 -2.09 20.30 8.53
CA ALA A 767 -1.19 19.56 7.64
C ALA A 767 -1.80 19.39 6.25
N TYR A 768 -0.97 19.54 5.21
CA TYR A 768 -1.38 19.36 3.81
C TYR A 768 -0.33 18.60 2.99
N ARG A 769 -0.77 17.95 1.90
CA ARG A 769 0.10 17.23 0.97
C ARG A 769 0.76 18.21 -0.02
N PRO A 770 2.10 18.39 -0.03
CA PRO A 770 2.75 19.34 -0.93
C PRO A 770 2.75 18.93 -2.41
N GLU A 771 2.60 17.64 -2.72
CA GLU A 771 2.61 17.10 -4.09
C GLU A 771 1.31 17.35 -4.88
N GLY A 772 0.26 17.89 -4.25
CA GLY A 772 -1.02 18.20 -4.90
C GLY A 772 -2.04 17.05 -4.87
N LYS A 773 -3.04 17.09 -5.78
CA LYS A 773 -4.24 16.22 -5.73
C LYS A 773 -4.18 14.92 -6.54
N THR A 774 -3.18 14.75 -7.40
CA THR A 774 -3.14 13.61 -8.37
C THR A 774 -1.74 13.02 -8.58
N SER A 775 -0.67 13.75 -8.25
CA SER A 775 0.71 13.26 -8.31
C SER A 775 0.90 12.00 -7.45
N PRO A 776 1.78 11.05 -7.83
CA PRO A 776 2.18 9.92 -6.97
C PRO A 776 2.67 10.37 -5.59
N GLU A 777 2.66 9.48 -4.60
CA GLU A 777 3.21 9.78 -3.26
C GLU A 777 4.71 10.07 -3.27
N PHE A 778 5.19 10.70 -2.20
CA PHE A 778 6.59 11.08 -1.99
C PHE A 778 7.56 9.93 -2.31
N LEU A 779 7.20 8.72 -1.89
CA LEU A 779 7.85 7.47 -2.27
C LEU A 779 6.76 6.42 -2.47
N ALA A 780 6.76 5.71 -3.60
CA ALA A 780 5.87 4.58 -3.87
C ALA A 780 6.59 3.51 -4.70
N SER A 781 6.27 2.22 -4.50
CA SER A 781 6.86 1.11 -5.24
C SER A 781 5.88 0.45 -6.22
N THR A 782 6.39 -0.06 -7.34
CA THR A 782 5.62 -1.01 -8.16
C THR A 782 5.66 -2.44 -7.62
N ASP A 783 6.59 -2.74 -6.70
CA ASP A 783 6.70 -4.03 -6.03
C ASP A 783 5.64 -4.16 -4.93
N ASN A 784 4.68 -5.06 -5.11
CA ASN A 784 3.62 -5.31 -4.12
C ASN A 784 4.13 -5.88 -2.79
N TRP A 785 5.39 -6.32 -2.69
CA TRP A 785 5.98 -6.84 -1.46
C TRP A 785 6.69 -5.77 -0.62
N PHE A 786 6.89 -4.56 -1.13
CA PHE A 786 7.48 -3.43 -0.40
C PHE A 786 6.53 -2.95 0.71
N ARG A 787 6.83 -3.23 1.99
CA ARG A 787 6.00 -2.90 3.16
C ARG A 787 6.79 -1.97 4.10
N PRO A 788 6.85 -0.66 3.80
CA PRO A 788 7.45 0.33 4.71
C PRO A 788 6.65 0.39 6.02
N VAL A 789 7.35 0.29 7.15
CA VAL A 789 6.75 0.21 8.50
C VAL A 789 7.30 1.24 9.49
N GLU A 790 8.49 1.80 9.25
CA GLU A 790 9.04 2.92 10.00
C GLU A 790 9.80 3.87 9.06
N ILE A 791 9.75 5.18 9.32
CA ILE A 791 10.60 6.17 8.66
C ILE A 791 11.18 7.17 9.67
N ARG A 792 12.49 7.44 9.64
CA ARG A 792 13.13 8.40 10.56
C ARG A 792 14.35 9.13 9.99
N THR A 793 14.70 10.26 10.60
CA THR A 793 15.93 11.01 10.30
C THR A 793 17.14 10.25 10.87
N GLY A 794 18.07 9.83 10.01
CA GLY A 794 19.36 9.28 10.44
C GLY A 794 20.32 10.36 10.93
N PRO A 795 21.32 10.04 11.78
CA PRO A 795 22.34 10.99 12.22
C PRO A 795 23.21 11.52 11.06
N ASP A 796 23.24 10.78 9.94
CA ASP A 796 23.88 11.17 8.68
C ASP A 796 23.10 12.26 7.88
N GLY A 797 21.87 12.59 8.30
CA GLY A 797 20.97 13.53 7.64
C GLY A 797 20.08 12.92 6.55
N GLY A 798 20.25 11.63 6.24
CA GLY A 798 19.36 10.90 5.36
C GLY A 798 18.01 10.64 6.02
N LEU A 799 17.00 10.34 5.20
CA LEU A 799 15.70 9.85 5.68
C LEU A 799 15.67 8.33 5.45
N TRP A 800 15.68 7.57 6.54
CA TRP A 800 15.82 6.12 6.55
C TRP A 800 14.44 5.45 6.58
N VAL A 801 14.22 4.46 5.72
CA VAL A 801 12.94 3.74 5.55
C VAL A 801 13.17 2.27 5.88
N VAL A 802 12.40 1.75 6.83
CA VAL A 802 12.42 0.34 7.24
C VAL A 802 11.31 -0.40 6.51
N ASP A 803 11.66 -1.47 5.79
CA ASP A 803 10.76 -2.27 4.96
C ASP A 803 10.78 -3.73 5.42
N MET A 804 9.66 -4.18 6.00
CA MET A 804 9.48 -5.54 6.51
C MET A 804 9.47 -6.57 5.36
N TYR A 805 9.19 -6.15 4.13
CA TYR A 805 9.18 -6.96 2.92
C TYR A 805 8.34 -8.25 2.95
N ARG A 806 7.02 -8.08 3.03
CA ARG A 806 6.04 -9.17 3.10
C ARG A 806 5.01 -9.08 1.98
N PHE A 807 4.55 -10.23 1.50
CA PHE A 807 3.34 -10.27 0.67
C PHE A 807 2.13 -9.77 1.46
N LEU A 808 1.91 -10.28 2.68
CA LEU A 808 0.82 -9.89 3.57
C LEU A 808 1.40 -9.18 4.81
N VAL A 809 0.86 -8.00 5.13
CA VAL A 809 1.19 -7.28 6.38
C VAL A 809 -0.01 -7.19 7.32
N GLU A 810 -1.23 -7.27 6.78
CA GLU A 810 -2.47 -7.33 7.57
C GLU A 810 -2.49 -8.58 8.46
N HIS A 811 -2.81 -8.39 9.74
CA HIS A 811 -2.89 -9.50 10.68
C HIS A 811 -4.06 -10.46 10.32
N PRO A 812 -3.86 -11.79 10.28
CA PRO A 812 -4.86 -12.77 9.83
C PRO A 812 -6.25 -12.67 10.48
N ARG A 813 -6.32 -12.25 11.75
CA ARG A 813 -7.58 -11.99 12.48
C ARG A 813 -8.54 -11.02 11.77
N TRP A 814 -8.03 -10.14 10.89
CA TRP A 814 -8.83 -9.13 10.18
C TRP A 814 -9.12 -9.51 8.72
N ILE A 815 -8.96 -10.78 8.35
CA ILE A 815 -9.18 -11.33 7.01
C ILE A 815 -10.21 -12.45 7.11
N GLN A 816 -11.17 -12.50 6.19
CA GLN A 816 -12.21 -13.55 6.17
C GLN A 816 -11.58 -14.96 6.06
N PRO A 817 -12.06 -15.97 6.82
CA PRO A 817 -11.44 -17.30 6.86
C PRO A 817 -11.28 -17.98 5.50
N GLU A 818 -12.31 -17.91 4.66
CA GLU A 818 -12.34 -18.49 3.31
C GLU A 818 -11.22 -17.89 2.45
N ARG A 819 -11.02 -16.57 2.59
CA ARG A 819 -9.98 -15.86 1.86
C ARG A 819 -8.59 -16.12 2.43
N LEU A 820 -8.45 -16.13 3.75
CA LEU A 820 -7.20 -16.42 4.44
C LEU A 820 -6.68 -17.82 4.08
N SER A 821 -7.57 -18.80 3.86
CA SER A 821 -7.20 -20.16 3.44
C SER A 821 -6.42 -20.22 2.12
N GLY A 822 -6.57 -19.21 1.25
CA GLY A 822 -5.87 -19.07 -0.02
C GLY A 822 -4.61 -18.20 0.04
N ILE A 823 -4.13 -17.80 1.23
CA ILE A 823 -3.05 -16.81 1.42
C ILE A 823 -1.92 -17.37 2.31
N ASP A 824 -0.68 -17.22 1.86
CA ASP A 824 0.51 -17.49 2.66
C ASP A 824 0.81 -16.28 3.56
N SER A 825 0.26 -16.30 4.78
CA SER A 825 0.46 -15.22 5.76
C SER A 825 1.91 -15.05 6.26
N ARG A 826 2.82 -15.99 5.92
CA ARG A 826 4.26 -15.91 6.19
C ARG A 826 5.09 -15.72 4.92
N ALA A 827 4.47 -15.43 3.78
CA ALA A 827 5.18 -15.11 2.54
C ALA A 827 6.08 -13.87 2.72
N GLY A 828 7.40 -14.12 2.78
CA GLY A 828 8.43 -13.12 3.02
C GLY A 828 9.03 -13.16 4.42
N SER A 829 8.65 -14.07 5.33
CA SER A 829 9.16 -14.11 6.72
C SER A 829 10.62 -14.55 6.90
N ASN A 830 11.42 -14.41 5.86
CA ASN A 830 12.87 -14.59 5.84
C ASN A 830 13.54 -13.44 5.08
N ARG A 831 12.87 -12.27 5.01
CA ARG A 831 13.24 -11.12 4.19
C ARG A 831 13.09 -9.81 4.94
N GLY A 832 13.89 -8.81 4.56
CA GLY A 832 13.83 -7.45 5.09
C GLY A 832 14.71 -6.48 4.30
N ARG A 833 14.38 -5.20 4.26
CA ARG A 833 15.23 -4.14 3.70
C ARG A 833 15.27 -2.91 4.62
N ILE A 834 16.39 -2.20 4.58
CA ILE A 834 16.52 -0.82 5.07
C ILE A 834 17.02 0.03 3.90
N TYR A 835 16.33 1.12 3.62
CA TYR A 835 16.70 2.08 2.58
C TYR A 835 17.06 3.44 3.17
N ARG A 836 17.86 4.23 2.46
CA ARG A 836 18.18 5.62 2.79
C ARG A 836 17.86 6.54 1.61
N VAL A 837 17.16 7.63 1.89
CA VAL A 837 16.83 8.69 0.93
C VAL A 837 17.80 9.85 1.09
N LEU A 838 18.34 10.32 -0.05
CA LEU A 838 19.30 11.42 -0.15
C LEU A 838 19.00 12.29 -1.40
N PRO A 839 19.55 13.51 -1.50
CA PRO A 839 19.54 14.26 -2.76
C PRO A 839 20.44 13.61 -3.82
N ILE A 840 20.08 13.83 -5.08
CA ILE A 840 20.96 13.49 -6.20
C ILE A 840 22.28 14.27 -6.09
N GLY A 841 23.40 13.59 -6.29
CA GLY A 841 24.74 14.19 -6.23
C GLY A 841 25.27 14.53 -4.83
N LYS A 842 24.50 14.31 -3.75
CA LYS A 842 24.98 14.48 -2.37
C LYS A 842 25.26 13.16 -1.66
N LYS A 843 26.27 13.19 -0.79
CA LYS A 843 26.63 12.11 0.13
C LYS A 843 25.94 12.29 1.50
N PRO A 844 25.75 11.20 2.26
CA PRO A 844 25.42 11.29 3.70
C PRO A 844 26.53 12.06 4.46
N ARG A 845 26.21 12.63 5.62
CA ARG A 845 27.25 13.18 6.51
C ARG A 845 27.93 12.07 7.29
N LEU A 846 29.21 12.26 7.57
CA LEU A 846 29.95 11.42 8.52
C LEU A 846 29.33 11.55 9.92
N VAL A 847 29.09 10.41 10.56
CA VAL A 847 28.60 10.33 11.94
C VAL A 847 29.82 10.22 12.86
N PRO A 848 30.06 11.19 13.76
CA PRO A 848 31.14 11.09 14.74
C PRO A 848 30.78 10.10 15.85
N ASP A 849 31.77 9.37 16.35
CA ASP A 849 31.65 8.58 17.58
C ASP A 849 31.63 9.54 18.78
N LEU A 850 30.43 9.79 19.31
CA LEU A 850 30.19 10.75 20.40
C LEU A 850 30.73 10.26 21.73
N THR A 851 30.91 8.94 21.90
CA THR A 851 31.43 8.35 23.15
C THR A 851 32.88 8.76 23.42
N ARG A 852 33.59 9.22 22.39
CA ARG A 852 34.98 9.73 22.46
C ARG A 852 35.08 11.24 22.62
N LEU A 853 33.95 11.96 22.70
CA LEU A 853 33.92 13.41 22.82
C LEU A 853 33.51 13.83 24.24
N SER A 854 34.05 14.97 24.69
CA SER A 854 33.67 15.58 25.96
C SER A 854 33.83 17.10 25.95
N GLY A 855 33.32 17.74 26.99
CA GLY A 855 33.31 19.16 27.25
C GLY A 855 32.84 19.98 26.05
N LYS A 856 33.74 20.84 25.58
CA LYS A 856 33.50 21.71 24.42
C LYS A 856 33.23 20.91 23.14
N TYR A 857 33.91 19.79 22.91
CA TYR A 857 33.80 19.05 21.65
C TYR A 857 32.43 18.38 21.50
N LEU A 858 31.93 17.76 22.58
CA LEU A 858 30.59 17.18 22.61
C LEU A 858 29.51 18.27 22.56
N SER A 859 29.68 19.36 23.31
CA SER A 859 28.78 20.53 23.26
C SER A 859 28.62 21.11 21.84
N ASN A 860 29.72 21.20 21.08
CA ASN A 860 29.70 21.71 19.70
C ASN A 860 28.86 20.86 18.74
N VAL A 861 28.60 19.58 19.04
CA VAL A 861 27.72 18.73 18.22
C VAL A 861 26.27 19.25 18.24
N LEU A 862 25.88 20.00 19.28
CA LEU A 862 24.57 20.66 19.32
C LEU A 862 24.38 21.75 18.24
N GLU A 863 25.45 22.24 17.60
CA GLU A 863 25.39 23.10 16.40
C GLU A 863 25.12 22.29 15.10
N SER A 864 24.95 20.97 15.16
CA SER A 864 24.51 20.20 14.00
C SER A 864 23.08 20.59 13.60
N PRO A 865 22.77 20.76 12.29
CA PRO A 865 21.39 20.92 11.84
C PRO A 865 20.56 19.64 12.04
N ASN A 866 21.19 18.49 12.30
CA ASN A 866 20.54 17.19 12.49
C ASN A 866 20.00 16.99 13.91
N GLY A 867 18.68 16.88 14.06
CA GLY A 867 18.02 16.66 15.36
C GLY A 867 18.43 15.38 16.07
N THR A 868 18.56 14.27 15.32
CA THR A 868 19.00 12.97 15.87
C THR A 868 20.40 13.07 16.48
N LEU A 869 21.35 13.68 15.77
CA LEU A 869 22.73 13.83 16.24
C LEU A 869 22.83 14.81 17.43
N ARG A 870 22.02 15.88 17.46
CA ARG A 870 21.94 16.75 18.64
C ARG A 870 21.37 16.00 19.85
N GLU A 871 20.34 15.17 19.65
CA GLU A 871 19.75 14.34 20.73
C GLU A 871 20.74 13.31 21.29
N LEU A 872 21.49 12.62 20.45
CA LEU A 872 22.55 11.71 20.91
C LEU A 872 23.65 12.46 21.67
N ALA A 873 24.04 13.66 21.23
CA ALA A 873 25.02 14.48 21.95
C ALA A 873 24.50 14.99 23.31
N HIS A 874 23.23 15.41 23.37
CA HIS A 874 22.56 15.82 24.60
C HIS A 874 22.45 14.65 25.59
N GLN A 875 22.00 13.48 25.14
CA GLN A 875 22.01 12.24 25.93
C GLN A 875 23.40 11.93 26.47
N GLN A 876 24.44 11.96 25.61
CA GLN A 876 25.80 11.64 26.03
C GLN A 876 26.34 12.61 27.10
N ILE A 877 26.00 13.91 27.02
CA ILE A 877 26.36 14.92 28.04
C ILE A 877 25.74 14.56 29.39
N GLU A 878 24.46 14.22 29.43
CA GLU A 878 23.76 13.86 30.68
C GLU A 878 24.19 12.49 31.20
N TRP A 879 24.34 11.49 30.33
CA TRP A 879 24.73 10.13 30.71
C TRP A 879 26.14 10.02 31.28
N THR A 880 27.04 10.93 30.90
CA THR A 880 28.41 11.04 31.43
C THR A 880 28.59 12.13 32.48
N GLU A 881 27.51 12.83 32.85
CA GLU A 881 27.51 13.96 33.79
C GLU A 881 28.58 15.02 33.46
N ASP A 882 28.73 15.36 32.17
CA ASP A 882 29.88 16.13 31.65
C ASP A 882 29.90 17.59 32.12
N GLN A 883 30.43 17.80 33.32
CA GLN A 883 30.60 19.13 33.92
C GLN A 883 31.58 20.04 33.15
N ALA A 884 32.39 19.51 32.23
CA ALA A 884 33.24 20.33 31.36
C ALA A 884 32.43 20.98 30.22
N ALA A 885 31.25 20.44 29.87
CA ALA A 885 30.36 20.98 28.85
C ALA A 885 29.74 22.32 29.26
N THR A 886 29.52 22.55 30.57
CA THR A 886 28.76 23.68 31.13
C THR A 886 29.15 25.05 30.56
N ARG A 887 30.45 25.33 30.38
CA ARG A 887 30.91 26.63 29.83
C ARG A 887 30.48 26.82 28.38
N GLU A 888 30.59 25.77 27.56
CA GLU A 888 30.26 25.84 26.14
C GLU A 888 28.75 25.80 25.93
N LEU A 889 28.02 24.95 26.66
CA LEU A 889 26.55 24.95 26.68
C LEU A 889 25.97 26.33 27.00
N ARG A 890 26.52 27.02 28.01
CA ARG A 890 26.13 28.40 28.35
C ARG A 890 26.49 29.43 27.29
N ARG A 891 27.53 29.19 26.49
CA ARG A 891 27.82 30.03 25.31
C ARG A 891 26.78 29.77 24.22
N LEU A 892 26.51 28.50 23.94
CA LEU A 892 25.56 28.05 22.91
C LEU A 892 24.15 28.57 23.20
N SER A 893 23.62 28.36 24.41
CA SER A 893 22.28 28.78 24.82
C SER A 893 22.02 30.29 24.65
N ARG A 894 23.07 31.12 24.72
CA ARG A 894 22.99 32.58 24.60
C ARG A 894 23.36 33.15 23.23
N SER A 895 24.16 32.43 22.42
CA SER A 895 24.82 33.01 21.24
C SER A 895 24.88 32.12 19.99
N SER A 896 24.37 30.89 20.04
CA SER A 896 24.23 30.08 18.82
C SER A 896 23.29 30.75 17.83
N GLY A 897 23.64 30.73 16.54
CA GLY A 897 22.77 31.19 15.47
C GLY A 897 21.50 30.33 15.28
N GLN A 898 21.53 29.08 15.78
CA GLN A 898 20.45 28.10 15.60
C GLN A 898 19.56 28.05 16.85
N SER A 899 18.25 28.27 16.69
CA SER A 899 17.31 28.24 17.81
C SER A 899 17.14 26.84 18.40
N GLN A 900 17.25 25.78 17.60
CA GLN A 900 17.28 24.39 18.07
C GLN A 900 18.42 24.17 19.07
N THR A 901 19.62 24.62 18.72
CA THR A 901 20.82 24.54 19.56
C THR A 901 20.65 25.31 20.86
N ARG A 902 20.02 26.49 20.83
CA ARG A 902 19.75 27.28 22.05
C ARG A 902 18.76 26.59 22.99
N VAL A 903 17.66 26.05 22.46
CA VAL A 903 16.69 25.23 23.21
C VAL A 903 17.39 24.03 23.85
N GLN A 904 18.16 23.28 23.07
CA GLN A 904 18.76 22.03 23.53
C GLN A 904 19.94 22.24 24.50
N ALA A 905 20.70 23.32 24.34
CA ALA A 905 21.74 23.69 25.30
C ALA A 905 21.18 24.16 26.65
N LEU A 906 19.97 24.75 26.70
CA LEU A 906 19.27 25.03 27.96
C LEU A 906 18.79 23.75 28.64
N ALA A 907 18.23 22.81 27.88
CA ALA A 907 17.84 21.49 28.39
C ALA A 907 19.04 20.72 28.99
N ALA A 908 20.17 20.68 28.27
CA ALA A 908 21.39 20.04 28.77
C ALA A 908 22.02 20.76 29.99
N LEU A 909 21.81 22.08 30.16
CA LEU A 909 22.22 22.80 31.38
C LEU A 909 21.35 22.44 32.58
N GLU A 910 20.06 22.20 32.38
CA GLU A 910 19.13 21.71 33.41
C GLU A 910 19.50 20.27 33.81
N GLY A 911 19.68 19.36 32.85
CA GLY A 911 20.00 17.96 33.12
C GLY A 911 21.35 17.73 33.82
N LEU A 912 22.27 18.70 33.77
CA LEU A 912 23.52 18.70 34.54
C LEU A 912 23.41 19.38 35.93
N ASP A 913 22.24 19.93 36.30
CA ASP A 913 22.03 20.81 37.46
C ASP A 913 22.94 22.06 37.45
N ARG A 914 23.19 22.62 36.26
CA ARG A 914 24.08 23.79 36.05
C ARG A 914 23.36 25.00 35.47
N LEU A 915 22.04 24.99 35.35
CA LEU A 915 21.25 26.16 34.96
C LEU A 915 21.29 27.23 36.07
N ILE A 916 21.38 28.51 35.71
CA ILE A 916 21.36 29.63 36.67
C ILE A 916 20.34 30.68 36.26
N ARG A 917 19.86 31.49 37.22
CA ARG A 917 18.90 32.59 37.02
C ARG A 917 19.21 33.45 35.78
N ARG A 918 20.46 33.86 35.60
CA ARG A 918 20.89 34.67 34.45
C ARG A 918 20.76 33.97 33.08
N ASP A 919 20.85 32.64 33.02
CA ASP A 919 20.64 31.90 31.77
C ASP A 919 19.16 31.94 31.36
N MET A 920 18.25 31.75 32.33
CA MET A 920 16.81 31.86 32.11
C MET A 920 16.38 33.30 31.80
N GLU A 921 16.88 34.32 32.51
CA GLU A 921 16.57 35.74 32.23
C GLU A 921 16.91 36.14 30.79
N ILE A 922 18.06 35.68 30.26
CA ILE A 922 18.44 35.90 28.86
C ILE A 922 17.50 35.12 27.92
N ALA A 923 17.23 33.85 28.22
CA ALA A 923 16.39 32.99 27.39
C ALA A 923 14.93 33.44 27.31
N LEU A 924 14.38 34.07 28.35
CA LEU A 924 13.05 34.70 28.34
C LEU A 924 12.95 35.89 27.36
N SER A 925 14.08 36.46 26.94
CA SER A 925 14.17 37.55 25.96
C SER A 925 14.68 37.11 24.59
N ASP A 926 14.84 35.81 24.35
CA ASP A 926 15.33 35.28 23.07
C ASP A 926 14.36 35.60 21.92
N PRO A 927 14.83 35.96 20.70
CA PRO A 927 13.94 36.22 19.56
C PRO A 927 13.06 35.02 19.17
N HIS A 928 13.50 33.79 19.42
CA HIS A 928 12.78 32.57 19.03
C HIS A 928 11.84 32.07 20.14
N PHE A 929 10.56 31.91 19.80
CA PHE A 929 9.50 31.56 20.75
C PHE A 929 9.78 30.26 21.53
N ALA A 930 10.36 29.24 20.89
CA ALA A 930 10.63 27.97 21.56
C ALA A 930 11.68 28.08 22.70
N VAL A 931 12.63 29.02 22.59
CA VAL A 931 13.62 29.28 23.66
C VAL A 931 12.92 29.93 24.85
N ARG A 932 12.08 30.94 24.61
CA ARG A 932 11.27 31.59 25.65
C ARG A 932 10.32 30.58 26.32
N ARG A 933 9.62 29.75 25.53
CA ARG A 933 8.74 28.67 26.02
C ARG A 933 9.47 27.71 26.97
N LEU A 934 10.65 27.23 26.59
CA LEU A 934 11.43 26.34 27.46
C LEU A 934 11.90 27.08 28.73
N ALA A 935 12.39 28.31 28.61
CA ALA A 935 12.84 29.11 29.76
C ALA A 935 11.72 29.33 30.80
N ILE A 936 10.48 29.56 30.36
CA ILE A 936 9.31 29.67 31.25
C ILE A 936 9.07 28.37 32.03
N ARG A 937 9.18 27.20 31.37
CA ARG A 937 9.02 25.88 32.01
C ARG A 937 10.13 25.58 33.01
N LEU A 938 11.38 25.88 32.67
CA LEU A 938 12.54 25.67 33.56
C LEU A 938 12.48 26.59 34.79
N ALA A 939 11.93 27.81 34.64
CA ALA A 939 11.77 28.74 35.75
C ALA A 939 10.73 28.29 36.81
N GLU A 940 9.94 27.24 36.58
CA GLU A 940 8.89 26.81 37.52
C GLU A 940 9.44 26.45 38.91
N GLN A 941 10.54 25.68 39.00
CA GLN A 941 11.12 25.30 40.30
C GLN A 941 11.73 26.52 41.02
N SER A 942 12.44 27.37 40.28
CA SER A 942 13.05 28.59 40.84
C SER A 942 12.00 29.60 41.31
N GLY A 943 10.89 29.75 40.58
CA GLY A 943 9.83 30.71 40.89
C GLY A 943 8.95 30.33 42.08
N ILE A 944 8.96 29.08 42.54
CA ILE A 944 8.32 28.69 43.81
C ILE A 944 9.03 29.34 45.01
N SER A 945 10.34 29.55 44.90
CA SER A 945 11.21 30.03 45.98
C SER A 945 11.47 31.55 45.97
N ASP A 946 11.16 32.23 44.87
CA ASP A 946 11.55 33.63 44.62
C ASP A 946 10.44 34.40 43.87
N PRO A 947 9.71 35.31 44.55
CA PRO A 947 8.60 36.06 43.96
C PRO A 947 8.94 36.95 42.76
N ASP A 948 10.21 37.37 42.59
CA ASP A 948 10.61 38.22 41.46
C ASP A 948 10.39 37.52 40.12
N TRP A 949 10.50 36.18 40.09
CA TRP A 949 10.20 35.38 38.91
C TRP A 949 8.78 35.56 38.40
N VAL A 950 7.81 35.67 39.31
CA VAL A 950 6.40 35.86 38.91
C VAL A 950 6.24 37.19 38.18
N GLY A 951 6.91 38.24 38.66
CA GLY A 951 6.94 39.56 38.03
C GLY A 951 7.68 39.58 36.68
N LEU A 952 8.71 38.74 36.49
CA LEU A 952 9.39 38.56 35.20
C LEU A 952 8.52 37.79 34.20
N LEU A 953 7.95 36.66 34.61
CA LEU A 953 7.10 35.80 33.77
C LEU A 953 5.81 36.52 33.34
N ALA A 954 5.19 37.32 34.22
CA ALA A 954 3.98 38.08 33.91
C ALA A 954 4.16 39.10 32.76
N LYS A 955 5.40 39.54 32.46
CA LYS A 955 5.69 40.42 31.32
C LYS A 955 5.49 39.73 29.96
N LEU A 956 5.48 38.40 29.93
CA LEU A 956 5.28 37.60 28.71
C LEU A 956 3.79 37.31 28.41
N THR A 957 2.87 37.94 29.13
CA THR A 957 1.42 37.85 28.84
C THR A 957 1.10 38.31 27.41
N ASP A 958 1.80 39.32 26.91
CA ASP A 958 1.64 39.85 25.55
C ASP A 958 2.54 39.17 24.50
N ASP A 959 3.20 38.04 24.80
CA ASP A 959 4.10 37.40 23.84
C ASP A 959 3.37 37.10 22.53
N PRO A 960 3.90 37.45 21.35
CA PRO A 960 3.20 37.26 20.08
C PRO A 960 2.87 35.79 19.78
N ASN A 961 3.65 34.83 20.30
CA ASN A 961 3.48 33.42 19.99
C ASN A 961 2.59 32.69 21.02
N ALA A 962 1.56 32.01 20.52
CA ALA A 962 0.56 31.34 21.35
C ALA A 962 1.15 30.22 22.24
N PHE A 963 2.16 29.46 21.78
CA PHE A 963 2.79 28.40 22.59
C PHE A 963 3.55 28.95 23.80
N VAL A 964 4.07 30.17 23.71
CA VAL A 964 4.71 30.86 24.85
C VAL A 964 3.65 31.23 25.88
N ARG A 965 2.55 31.85 25.44
CA ARG A 965 1.40 32.18 26.29
C ARG A 965 0.76 30.94 26.94
N GLN A 966 0.73 29.80 26.24
CA GLN A 966 0.22 28.53 26.78
C GLN A 966 1.09 27.98 27.91
N GLN A 967 2.42 27.91 27.70
CA GLN A 967 3.34 27.46 28.73
C GLN A 967 3.38 28.45 29.90
N LEU A 968 3.25 29.76 29.64
CA LEU A 968 3.08 30.76 30.69
C LEU A 968 1.82 30.50 31.52
N ALA A 969 0.66 30.29 30.89
CA ALA A 969 -0.57 29.94 31.59
C ALA A 969 -0.41 28.70 32.48
N TYR A 970 0.25 27.64 31.99
CA TYR A 970 0.55 26.45 32.80
C TYR A 970 1.47 26.72 33.99
N SER A 971 2.53 27.51 33.78
CA SER A 971 3.58 27.80 34.77
C SER A 971 3.08 28.73 35.88
N LEU A 972 2.27 29.73 35.53
CA LEU A 972 1.68 30.68 36.49
C LEU A 972 0.84 29.99 37.58
N GLY A 973 0.25 28.83 37.28
CA GLY A 973 -0.49 28.03 38.25
C GLY A 973 0.36 27.32 39.31
N GLN A 974 1.70 27.36 39.22
CA GLN A 974 2.60 26.94 40.30
C GLN A 974 2.69 27.98 41.43
N PHE A 975 2.36 29.26 41.14
CA PHE A 975 2.64 30.37 42.05
C PHE A 975 1.36 30.88 42.74
N LEU A 976 1.45 31.08 44.05
CA LEU A 976 0.36 31.65 44.87
C LEU A 976 0.31 33.18 44.84
N HIS A 977 1.30 33.84 44.21
CA HIS A 977 1.44 35.29 44.21
C HIS A 977 0.34 35.98 43.38
N PRO A 978 -0.32 37.07 43.84
CA PRO A 978 -1.47 37.68 43.16
C PRO A 978 -1.24 38.08 41.69
N ILE A 979 -0.03 38.54 41.34
CA ILE A 979 0.38 38.86 39.96
C ILE A 979 0.15 37.67 39.01
N ALA A 980 0.30 36.43 39.47
CA ALA A 980 0.04 35.26 38.64
C ALA A 980 -1.46 35.14 38.28
N GLY A 981 -2.36 35.47 39.21
CA GLY A 981 -3.80 35.57 38.95
C GLY A 981 -4.16 36.69 37.97
N GLU A 982 -3.54 37.86 38.12
CA GLU A 982 -3.70 38.99 37.19
C GLU A 982 -3.21 38.65 35.78
N ALA A 983 -2.06 37.98 35.67
CA ALA A 983 -1.51 37.52 34.40
C ALA A 983 -2.39 36.44 33.74
N LEU A 984 -2.94 35.49 34.51
CA LEU A 984 -3.92 34.51 34.02
C LEU A 984 -5.21 35.17 33.53
N ILE A 985 -5.69 36.21 34.21
CA ILE A 985 -6.85 37.00 33.77
C ILE A 985 -6.57 37.72 32.44
N ARG A 986 -5.37 38.31 32.30
CA ARG A 986 -4.96 38.99 31.07
C ARG A 986 -4.88 38.03 29.87
N LEU A 987 -4.26 36.87 30.06
CA LEU A 987 -4.25 35.78 29.07
C LEU A 987 -5.68 35.35 28.71
N LEU A 988 -6.59 35.27 29.68
CA LEU A 988 -7.98 34.90 29.42
C LEU A 988 -8.70 35.92 28.53
N HIS A 989 -8.50 37.22 28.71
CA HIS A 989 -9.07 38.23 27.81
C HIS A 989 -8.49 38.17 26.38
N GLN A 990 -7.25 37.72 26.22
CA GLN A 990 -6.57 37.66 24.92
C GLN A 990 -6.85 36.37 24.15
N ASP A 991 -6.89 35.22 24.85
CA ASP A 991 -6.83 33.89 24.25
C ASP A 991 -8.10 33.04 24.46
N ALA A 992 -9.17 33.56 25.06
CA ALA A 992 -10.36 32.75 25.39
C ALA A 992 -11.11 32.14 24.18
N ALA A 993 -10.76 32.52 22.94
CA ALA A 993 -11.27 31.88 21.72
C ALA A 993 -10.55 30.55 21.36
N ASP A 994 -9.35 30.29 21.90
CA ASP A 994 -8.65 29.02 21.70
C ASP A 994 -8.91 28.08 22.91
N PRO A 995 -9.62 26.95 22.72
CA PRO A 995 -9.98 26.06 23.83
C PRO A 995 -8.77 25.41 24.52
N TYR A 996 -7.61 25.33 23.86
CA TYR A 996 -6.38 24.79 24.44
C TYR A 996 -5.64 25.82 25.30
N GLN A 997 -5.75 27.10 24.97
CA GLN A 997 -5.30 28.20 25.84
C GLN A 997 -6.19 28.30 27.07
N VAL A 998 -7.52 28.27 26.88
CA VAL A 998 -8.49 28.20 27.99
C VAL A 998 -8.20 27.00 28.89
N ALA A 999 -7.88 25.83 28.33
CA ALA A 999 -7.53 24.65 29.12
C ALA A 999 -6.28 24.86 29.97
N ALA A 1000 -5.24 25.51 29.44
CA ALA A 1000 -4.05 25.86 30.21
C ALA A 1000 -4.38 26.82 31.36
N ILE A 1001 -5.09 27.92 31.08
CA ILE A 1001 -5.49 28.93 32.07
C ILE A 1001 -6.37 28.32 33.17
N LEU A 1002 -7.39 27.53 32.80
CA LEU A 1002 -8.29 26.90 33.74
C LEU A 1002 -7.62 25.79 34.55
N SER A 1003 -6.66 25.05 34.01
CA SER A 1003 -5.84 24.11 34.80
C SER A 1003 -5.03 24.81 35.90
N SER A 1004 -4.62 26.06 35.66
CA SER A 1004 -3.89 26.93 36.59
C SER A 1004 -4.76 27.80 37.50
N SER A 1005 -6.08 27.76 37.34
CA SER A 1005 -6.98 28.74 37.96
C SER A 1005 -7.19 28.59 39.47
N LEU A 1006 -6.95 27.42 40.07
CA LEU A 1006 -7.39 27.14 41.44
C LEU A 1006 -6.85 28.09 42.52
N PRO A 1007 -5.54 28.46 42.56
CA PRO A 1007 -5.04 29.42 43.55
C PRO A 1007 -5.68 30.82 43.41
N HIS A 1008 -6.11 31.17 42.20
CA HIS A 1008 -6.55 32.51 41.79
C HIS A 1008 -8.05 32.59 41.48
N ILE A 1009 -8.82 31.54 41.78
CA ILE A 1009 -10.19 31.34 41.26
C ILE A 1009 -11.16 32.45 41.69
N ALA A 1010 -10.96 33.04 42.87
CA ALA A 1010 -11.76 34.16 43.35
C ALA A 1010 -11.56 35.44 42.51
N ALA A 1011 -10.31 35.72 42.10
CA ALA A 1011 -9.99 36.85 41.23
C ALA A 1011 -10.54 36.63 39.82
N LEU A 1012 -10.31 35.44 39.24
CA LEU A 1012 -10.86 35.09 37.92
C LEU A 1012 -12.39 35.21 37.91
N LYS A 1013 -13.08 34.64 38.91
CA LYS A 1013 -14.54 34.72 39.04
C LYS A 1013 -15.04 36.17 39.06
N LYS A 1014 -14.36 37.07 39.77
CA LYS A 1014 -14.73 38.49 39.83
C LYS A 1014 -14.66 39.14 38.46
N THR A 1015 -13.61 38.87 37.68
CA THR A 1015 -13.40 39.50 36.37
C THR A 1015 -14.32 38.92 35.29
N VAL A 1016 -14.47 37.60 35.19
CA VAL A 1016 -15.27 36.98 34.11
C VAL A 1016 -16.76 37.31 34.20
N LEU A 1017 -17.28 37.61 35.40
CA LEU A 1017 -18.70 37.97 35.58
C LEU A 1017 -19.07 39.37 35.08
N GLY A 1018 -18.07 40.22 34.78
CA GLY A 1018 -18.28 41.59 34.29
C GLY A 1018 -17.73 41.85 32.89
N SER A 1019 -17.27 40.82 32.16
CA SER A 1019 -16.61 40.98 30.86
C SER A 1019 -17.43 40.43 29.71
N SER A 1020 -17.68 41.27 28.71
CA SER A 1020 -18.31 40.87 27.43
C SER A 1020 -17.33 40.29 26.41
N SER A 1021 -16.02 40.32 26.67
CA SER A 1021 -14.99 39.78 25.75
C SER A 1021 -14.65 38.31 26.01
N ILE A 1022 -15.20 37.71 27.07
CA ILE A 1022 -14.97 36.30 27.43
C ILE A 1022 -16.20 35.47 27.03
N PRO A 1023 -16.04 34.37 26.26
CA PRO A 1023 -17.15 33.52 25.85
C PRO A 1023 -17.96 32.92 27.01
N ASP A 1024 -19.27 32.82 26.80
CA ASP A 1024 -20.25 32.34 27.80
C ASP A 1024 -19.94 30.96 28.38
N ASP A 1025 -19.36 30.05 27.60
CA ASP A 1025 -18.96 28.71 28.05
C ASP A 1025 -17.75 28.78 29.00
N VAL A 1026 -16.78 29.66 28.73
CA VAL A 1026 -15.66 29.94 29.61
C VAL A 1026 -16.14 30.56 30.94
N VAL A 1027 -17.08 31.51 30.89
CA VAL A 1027 -17.73 32.06 32.09
C VAL A 1027 -18.43 30.95 32.89
N LYS A 1028 -19.17 30.06 32.23
CA LYS A 1028 -19.83 28.89 32.87
C LYS A 1028 -18.81 27.95 33.51
N HIS A 1029 -17.68 27.66 32.87
CA HIS A 1029 -16.61 26.83 33.45
C HIS A 1029 -16.03 27.46 34.72
N VAL A 1030 -15.67 28.74 34.72
CA VAL A 1030 -15.15 29.45 35.92
C VAL A 1030 -16.18 29.45 37.05
N GLN A 1031 -17.46 29.67 36.75
CA GLN A 1031 -18.54 29.56 37.75
C GLN A 1031 -18.68 28.14 38.32
N GLN A 1032 -18.58 27.10 37.49
CA GLN A 1032 -18.66 25.70 37.92
C GLN A 1032 -17.48 25.30 38.80
N ILE A 1033 -16.24 25.65 38.40
CA ILE A 1033 -15.03 25.45 39.21
C ILE A 1033 -15.20 26.15 40.57
N SER A 1034 -15.59 27.43 40.57
CA SER A 1034 -15.84 28.20 41.79
C SER A 1034 -16.86 27.54 42.73
N LYS A 1035 -17.97 27.01 42.19
CA LYS A 1035 -18.99 26.30 42.98
C LYS A 1035 -18.45 24.99 43.56
N ARG A 1036 -17.64 24.24 42.80
CA ARG A 1036 -17.04 22.96 43.21
C ARG A 1036 -15.98 23.14 44.30
N VAL A 1037 -15.12 24.16 44.20
CA VAL A 1037 -14.09 24.48 45.23
C VAL A 1037 -14.72 24.80 46.60
N ILE A 1038 -15.89 25.46 46.63
CA ILE A 1038 -16.58 25.82 47.86
C ILE A 1038 -17.38 24.64 48.47
N ALA A 1039 -17.72 23.63 47.67
CA ALA A 1039 -18.57 22.53 48.09
C ALA A 1039 -17.78 21.46 48.87
N LYS A 1040 -18.03 21.33 50.19
CA LYS A 1040 -17.48 20.23 51.00
C LYS A 1040 -17.88 18.86 50.39
N PRO A 1041 -16.95 17.89 50.28
CA PRO A 1041 -17.24 16.59 49.69
C PRO A 1041 -18.23 15.80 50.56
N LYS A 1042 -19.48 15.66 50.10
CA LYS A 1042 -20.45 14.73 50.70
C LYS A 1042 -20.09 13.30 50.31
N VAL A 1043 -19.46 12.57 51.23
CA VAL A 1043 -19.30 11.12 51.12
C VAL A 1043 -20.68 10.46 51.31
N VAL A 1044 -21.30 10.04 50.21
CA VAL A 1044 -22.48 9.18 50.26
C VAL A 1044 -22.03 7.79 50.74
N ARG A 1045 -22.60 7.30 51.85
CA ARG A 1045 -22.26 5.98 52.40
C ARG A 1045 -22.54 4.87 51.37
N LYS A 1046 -21.71 3.82 51.39
CA LYS A 1046 -21.84 2.64 50.51
C LYS A 1046 -23.24 2.02 50.66
N ASN A 1047 -24.10 2.22 49.66
CA ASN A 1047 -25.20 1.28 49.44
C ASN A 1047 -24.62 -0.03 48.89
N LYS A 1048 -25.20 -1.17 49.32
CA LYS A 1048 -24.87 -2.50 48.81
C LYS A 1048 -24.97 -2.53 47.27
N PRO A 1049 -24.22 -3.39 46.57
CA PRO A 1049 -24.45 -3.61 45.15
C PRO A 1049 -25.92 -3.95 44.93
N ALA A 1050 -26.60 -3.22 44.07
CA ALA A 1050 -27.78 -3.78 43.43
C ALA A 1050 -27.26 -4.97 42.61
N ASN A 1051 -27.74 -6.17 42.93
CA ASN A 1051 -27.49 -7.32 42.06
C ASN A 1051 -28.05 -6.94 40.69
N PHE A 1052 -27.17 -6.77 39.70
CA PHE A 1052 -27.60 -6.88 38.31
C PHE A 1052 -28.14 -8.30 38.18
N GLN A 1053 -29.47 -8.43 38.13
CA GLN A 1053 -30.05 -9.63 37.55
C GLN A 1053 -29.47 -9.74 36.13
N PRO A 1054 -29.01 -10.92 35.71
CA PRO A 1054 -28.67 -11.11 34.31
C PRO A 1054 -29.92 -10.77 33.50
N VAL A 1055 -29.81 -9.75 32.65
CA VAL A 1055 -30.80 -9.55 31.58
C VAL A 1055 -30.87 -10.89 30.85
N VAL A 1056 -32.08 -11.42 30.75
CA VAL A 1056 -32.35 -12.79 30.31
C VAL A 1056 -31.46 -13.13 29.12
N SER A 1057 -30.55 -14.09 29.30
CA SER A 1057 -29.84 -14.67 28.18
C SER A 1057 -30.87 -15.43 27.36
N THR A 1058 -31.47 -14.74 26.39
CA THR A 1058 -31.97 -15.43 25.21
C THR A 1058 -30.82 -16.26 24.70
N ASN A 1059 -31.04 -17.55 24.48
CA ASN A 1059 -30.00 -18.41 23.93
C ASN A 1059 -29.67 -17.87 22.53
N ARG A 1060 -28.54 -17.16 22.39
CA ARG A 1060 -28.21 -16.49 21.12
C ARG A 1060 -28.04 -17.48 19.98
N ALA A 1061 -27.73 -18.75 20.30
CA ALA A 1061 -27.76 -19.85 19.35
C ALA A 1061 -29.16 -20.12 18.77
N ASP A 1062 -30.24 -20.02 19.56
CA ASP A 1062 -31.61 -20.23 19.06
C ASP A 1062 -32.08 -19.05 18.19
N ALA A 1063 -31.73 -17.83 18.58
CA ALA A 1063 -31.97 -16.64 17.75
C ALA A 1063 -31.16 -16.69 16.45
N MET A 1064 -29.88 -17.09 16.51
CA MET A 1064 -29.05 -17.32 15.32
C MET A 1064 -29.68 -18.36 14.40
N LYS A 1065 -30.03 -19.53 14.92
CA LYS A 1065 -30.65 -20.62 14.15
C LYS A 1065 -31.98 -20.22 13.51
N LYS A 1066 -32.77 -19.35 14.17
CA LYS A 1066 -34.03 -18.82 13.60
C LYS A 1066 -33.80 -17.95 12.35
N PHE A 1067 -32.67 -17.26 12.25
CA PHE A 1067 -32.38 -16.30 11.18
C PHE A 1067 -31.25 -16.75 10.23
N GLU A 1068 -30.67 -17.92 10.44
CA GLU A 1068 -29.60 -18.51 9.62
C GLU A 1068 -29.97 -18.51 8.12
N ASP A 1069 -31.19 -18.97 7.82
CA ASP A 1069 -31.75 -19.03 6.47
C ASP A 1069 -32.08 -17.65 5.86
N ALA A 1070 -32.17 -16.56 6.65
CA ALA A 1070 -32.50 -15.22 6.12
C ALA A 1070 -31.48 -14.73 5.08
N SER A 1071 -30.25 -15.23 5.17
CA SER A 1071 -29.17 -15.01 4.22
C SER A 1071 -29.43 -15.54 2.81
N THR A 1072 -30.34 -16.51 2.67
CA THR A 1072 -30.65 -17.21 1.41
C THR A 1072 -31.89 -16.67 0.69
N LEU A 1073 -32.64 -15.77 1.35
CA LEU A 1073 -33.88 -15.20 0.84
C LEU A 1073 -33.62 -13.91 0.05
N GLU A 1074 -34.38 -13.69 -1.02
CA GLU A 1074 -34.33 -12.44 -1.78
C GLU A 1074 -35.05 -11.31 -1.01
N GLY A 1075 -34.31 -10.31 -0.55
CA GLY A 1075 -34.81 -9.20 0.26
C GLY A 1075 -35.05 -7.89 -0.50
N ASN A 1076 -36.01 -7.10 -0.03
CA ASN A 1076 -36.38 -5.80 -0.56
C ASN A 1076 -35.66 -4.66 0.18
N ALA A 1077 -34.68 -4.05 -0.47
CA ALA A 1077 -33.87 -2.97 0.11
C ALA A 1077 -34.66 -1.69 0.49
N ILE A 1078 -35.84 -1.43 -0.09
CA ILE A 1078 -36.68 -0.28 0.30
C ILE A 1078 -37.33 -0.52 1.66
N LYS A 1079 -37.83 -1.75 1.90
CA LYS A 1079 -38.32 -2.16 3.23
C LYS A 1079 -37.17 -2.25 4.23
N GLY A 1080 -36.03 -2.82 3.82
CA GLY A 1080 -34.81 -2.89 4.61
C GLY A 1080 -34.32 -1.54 5.12
N ARG A 1081 -34.45 -0.47 4.31
CA ARG A 1081 -34.14 0.90 4.71
C ARG A 1081 -34.97 1.39 5.90
N LEU A 1082 -36.25 1.02 5.98
CA LEU A 1082 -37.14 1.37 7.09
C LEU A 1082 -36.77 0.59 8.37
N ILE A 1083 -36.35 -0.67 8.23
CA ILE A 1083 -35.86 -1.50 9.33
C ILE A 1083 -34.53 -0.95 9.86
N PHE A 1084 -33.59 -0.60 8.96
CA PHE A 1084 -32.35 0.08 9.32
C PHE A 1084 -32.61 1.42 10.03
N GLN A 1085 -33.53 2.23 9.51
CA GLN A 1085 -33.92 3.51 10.14
C GLN A 1085 -34.45 3.30 11.55
N SER A 1086 -35.33 2.33 11.77
CA SER A 1086 -35.95 2.09 13.08
C SER A 1086 -35.04 1.40 14.11
N ARG A 1087 -34.09 0.56 13.68
CA ARG A 1087 -33.31 -0.30 14.60
C ARG A 1087 -31.81 0.01 14.67
N CYS A 1088 -31.20 0.41 13.56
CA CYS A 1088 -29.74 0.53 13.46
C CYS A 1088 -29.26 1.98 13.40
N SER A 1089 -30.05 2.90 12.84
CA SER A 1089 -29.64 4.29 12.57
C SER A 1089 -29.29 5.11 13.83
N ALA A 1090 -29.79 4.70 15.00
CA ALA A 1090 -29.44 5.32 16.28
C ALA A 1090 -27.92 5.24 16.56
N CYS A 1091 -27.26 4.17 16.13
CA CYS A 1091 -25.84 3.91 16.35
C CYS A 1091 -24.99 3.99 15.08
N HIS A 1092 -25.55 3.61 13.94
CA HIS A 1092 -24.82 3.41 12.69
C HIS A 1092 -25.24 4.37 11.59
N LYS A 1093 -24.27 4.72 10.74
CA LYS A 1093 -24.49 5.50 9.54
C LYS A 1093 -24.51 4.59 8.31
N LEU A 1094 -25.47 4.80 7.42
CA LEU A 1094 -25.52 4.20 6.09
C LEU A 1094 -26.32 5.10 5.15
N GLY A 1095 -25.81 5.36 3.95
CA GLY A 1095 -26.55 6.11 2.92
C GLY A 1095 -27.05 7.50 3.33
N GLY A 1096 -26.26 8.21 4.15
CA GLY A 1096 -26.61 9.53 4.70
C GLY A 1096 -27.57 9.50 5.90
N ILE A 1097 -28.01 8.32 6.35
CA ILE A 1097 -28.96 8.13 7.45
C ILE A 1097 -28.20 7.63 8.69
N GLY A 1098 -28.53 8.18 9.86
CA GLY A 1098 -28.08 7.68 11.15
C GLY A 1098 -26.80 8.34 11.71
N ASN A 1099 -26.35 7.84 12.86
CA ASN A 1099 -25.29 8.42 13.67
C ASN A 1099 -23.95 7.68 13.55
N SER A 1100 -22.85 8.30 13.99
CA SER A 1100 -21.52 7.68 14.05
C SER A 1100 -21.14 7.29 15.48
N VAL A 1101 -21.86 6.33 16.06
CA VAL A 1101 -21.57 5.74 17.37
C VAL A 1101 -20.79 4.44 17.19
N GLY A 1102 -21.39 3.49 16.46
CA GLY A 1102 -20.69 2.34 15.90
C GLY A 1102 -19.96 2.69 14.59
N PRO A 1103 -19.33 1.70 13.93
CA PRO A 1103 -18.71 1.89 12.62
C PRO A 1103 -19.72 2.36 11.57
N ASP A 1104 -19.25 3.17 10.62
CA ASP A 1104 -20.02 3.53 9.42
C ASP A 1104 -20.22 2.26 8.58
N LEU A 1105 -21.46 1.85 8.37
CA LEU A 1105 -21.75 0.62 7.65
C LEU A 1105 -21.50 0.76 6.15
N ALA A 1106 -21.31 1.96 5.61
CA ALA A 1106 -20.79 2.10 4.24
C ALA A 1106 -19.30 1.71 4.15
N ALA A 1107 -18.55 1.82 5.25
CA ALA A 1107 -17.13 1.50 5.35
C ALA A 1107 -16.83 0.07 5.83
N LEU A 1108 -17.81 -0.64 6.40
CA LEU A 1108 -17.68 -2.07 6.70
C LEU A 1108 -17.63 -2.92 5.42
N THR A 1109 -16.75 -3.91 5.40
CA THR A 1109 -16.53 -4.78 4.23
C THR A 1109 -16.84 -6.25 4.40
N ASP A 1110 -16.97 -6.76 5.62
CA ASP A 1110 -17.73 -8.00 5.80
C ASP A 1110 -19.22 -7.67 5.92
N LYS A 1111 -19.80 -7.37 4.75
CA LYS A 1111 -21.24 -7.27 4.53
C LYS A 1111 -21.83 -8.58 4.05
N SER A 1112 -21.19 -9.72 4.31
CA SER A 1112 -21.87 -10.99 4.05
C SER A 1112 -23.17 -11.02 4.86
N PRO A 1113 -24.27 -11.55 4.31
CA PRO A 1113 -25.52 -11.66 5.05
C PRO A 1113 -25.31 -12.34 6.41
N GLN A 1114 -24.51 -13.40 6.46
CA GLN A 1114 -24.05 -14.09 7.67
C GLN A 1114 -23.36 -13.16 8.69
N SER A 1115 -22.35 -12.37 8.29
CA SER A 1115 -21.66 -11.42 9.19
C SER A 1115 -22.61 -10.39 9.79
N ILE A 1116 -23.53 -9.85 8.97
CA ILE A 1116 -24.52 -8.88 9.43
C ILE A 1116 -25.51 -9.53 10.40
N ILE A 1117 -25.97 -10.76 10.11
CA ILE A 1117 -26.81 -11.53 11.05
C ILE A 1117 -26.08 -11.75 12.37
N VAL A 1118 -24.84 -12.29 12.34
CA VAL A 1118 -24.03 -12.54 13.55
C VAL A 1118 -23.81 -11.26 14.34
N SER A 1119 -23.44 -10.15 13.70
CA SER A 1119 -23.20 -8.86 14.37
C SER A 1119 -24.48 -8.22 14.92
N THR A 1120 -25.64 -8.48 14.29
CA THR A 1120 -26.95 -7.96 14.73
C THR A 1120 -27.54 -8.78 15.87
N ILE A 1121 -27.35 -10.10 15.83
CA ILE A 1121 -27.91 -11.05 16.80
C ILE A 1121 -26.97 -11.23 18.00
N ASP A 1122 -25.66 -11.32 17.80
CA ASP A 1122 -24.68 -11.47 18.87
C ASP A 1122 -23.58 -10.39 18.79
N PRO A 1123 -23.92 -9.12 19.07
CA PRO A 1123 -22.97 -8.00 19.04
C PRO A 1123 -21.86 -8.11 20.10
N ASN A 1124 -21.94 -9.08 21.02
CA ASN A 1124 -20.94 -9.33 22.05
C ASN A 1124 -19.94 -10.43 21.69
N ARG A 1125 -20.15 -11.16 20.59
CA ARG A 1125 -19.27 -12.24 20.12
C ARG A 1125 -17.85 -11.76 19.84
N GLU A 1126 -17.71 -10.61 19.18
CA GLU A 1126 -16.42 -9.96 18.93
C GLU A 1126 -16.55 -8.44 19.05
N VAL A 1127 -15.99 -7.87 20.13
CA VAL A 1127 -16.03 -6.44 20.40
C VAL A 1127 -14.64 -5.84 20.21
N SER A 1128 -14.47 -4.94 19.24
CA SER A 1128 -13.25 -4.13 19.15
C SER A 1128 -13.19 -3.18 20.35
N GLU A 1129 -12.02 -3.08 21.00
CA GLU A 1129 -11.88 -2.42 22.30
C GLU A 1129 -12.34 -0.95 22.31
N GLN A 1130 -12.28 -0.27 21.16
CA GLN A 1130 -12.79 1.10 20.97
C GLN A 1130 -14.32 1.22 21.09
N TYR A 1131 -15.07 0.12 20.96
CA TYR A 1131 -16.53 0.05 21.08
C TYR A 1131 -17.00 -0.64 22.38
N ASN A 1132 -16.07 -1.01 23.28
CA ASN A 1132 -16.41 -1.53 24.60
C ASN A 1132 -17.27 -0.53 25.38
N ALA A 1133 -18.36 -1.03 25.95
CA ALA A 1133 -19.16 -0.26 26.89
C ALA A 1133 -18.47 -0.17 28.26
N TYR A 1134 -18.56 0.99 28.88
CA TYR A 1134 -18.10 1.27 30.22
C TYR A 1134 -19.28 1.63 31.11
N SER A 1135 -19.32 1.05 32.30
CA SER A 1135 -20.25 1.42 33.36
C SER A 1135 -19.56 2.39 34.31
N VAL A 1136 -20.07 3.62 34.37
CA VAL A 1136 -19.55 4.71 35.19
C VAL A 1136 -20.54 4.98 36.32
N ARG A 1137 -20.20 4.62 37.55
CA ARG A 1137 -20.97 5.02 38.73
C ARG A 1137 -20.40 6.30 39.30
N LEU A 1138 -21.23 7.33 39.46
CA LEU A 1138 -20.85 8.62 40.02
C LEU A 1138 -21.10 8.67 41.54
N LYS A 1139 -20.39 9.57 42.24
CA LYS A 1139 -20.49 9.78 43.70
C LYS A 1139 -21.85 10.32 44.16
N ASN A 1140 -22.64 10.89 43.25
CA ASN A 1140 -24.03 11.28 43.52
C ASN A 1140 -25.02 10.10 43.45
N GLY A 1141 -24.57 8.90 43.11
CA GLY A 1141 -25.37 7.68 43.01
C GLY A 1141 -25.88 7.34 41.61
N SER A 1142 -25.76 8.21 40.61
CA SER A 1142 -26.15 7.86 39.24
C SER A 1142 -25.17 6.88 38.61
N THR A 1143 -25.65 6.05 37.69
CA THR A 1143 -24.83 5.17 36.86
C THR A 1143 -25.09 5.51 35.39
N LEU A 1144 -24.02 5.68 34.63
CA LEU A 1144 -24.02 5.99 33.20
C LEU A 1144 -23.37 4.84 32.44
N VAL A 1145 -23.83 4.55 31.24
CA VAL A 1145 -23.26 3.51 30.37
C VAL A 1145 -23.02 4.10 28.98
N GLY A 1146 -21.84 3.85 28.42
CA GLY A 1146 -21.44 4.36 27.10
C GLY A 1146 -20.03 3.89 26.71
N MET A 1147 -19.62 4.18 25.49
CA MET A 1147 -18.23 4.03 25.05
C MET A 1147 -17.44 5.27 25.48
N ILE A 1148 -16.15 5.13 25.80
CA ILE A 1148 -15.32 6.30 26.09
C ILE A 1148 -14.72 6.81 24.79
N ALA A 1149 -15.12 8.02 24.40
CA ALA A 1149 -14.67 8.65 23.17
C ALA A 1149 -13.31 9.34 23.33
N ASP A 1150 -12.98 9.77 24.55
CA ASP A 1150 -11.74 10.52 24.83
C ASP A 1150 -11.45 10.65 26.33
N GLU A 1151 -10.18 10.79 26.74
CA GLU A 1151 -9.75 10.86 28.14
C GLU A 1151 -8.60 11.86 28.40
N SER A 1152 -8.64 12.49 29.57
CA SER A 1152 -7.56 13.35 30.11
C SER A 1152 -7.26 13.02 31.57
N ALA A 1153 -6.23 13.65 32.14
CA ALA A 1153 -5.95 13.65 33.57
C ALA A 1153 -7.14 13.96 34.51
N SER A 1154 -8.03 14.90 34.14
CA SER A 1154 -9.07 15.41 35.05
C SER A 1154 -10.50 14.97 34.70
N GLY A 1155 -10.76 14.59 33.45
CA GLY A 1155 -12.07 14.14 32.98
C GLY A 1155 -12.01 13.32 31.69
N PHE A 1156 -13.16 12.78 31.29
CA PHE A 1156 -13.31 11.98 30.08
C PHE A 1156 -14.70 12.18 29.44
N THR A 1157 -14.82 11.84 28.16
CA THR A 1157 -16.06 11.97 27.40
C THR A 1157 -16.68 10.59 27.17
N LEU A 1158 -17.82 10.33 27.82
CA LEU A 1158 -18.64 9.14 27.61
C LEU A 1158 -19.65 9.40 26.50
N ARG A 1159 -19.65 8.60 25.44
CA ARG A 1159 -20.65 8.65 24.36
C ARG A 1159 -21.70 7.56 24.60
N GLY A 1160 -22.96 7.97 24.77
CA GLY A 1160 -24.09 7.07 24.91
C GLY A 1160 -24.48 6.39 23.60
N ILE A 1161 -25.35 5.38 23.70
CA ILE A 1161 -25.95 4.67 22.56
C ILE A 1161 -26.74 5.59 21.61
N ASP A 1162 -27.26 6.72 22.12
CA ASP A 1162 -27.94 7.76 21.35
C ASP A 1162 -26.97 8.76 20.68
N GLY A 1163 -25.67 8.49 20.76
CA GLY A 1163 -24.59 9.33 20.25
C GLY A 1163 -24.31 10.61 21.05
N LYS A 1164 -25.09 10.91 22.10
CA LYS A 1164 -24.84 12.07 22.94
C LYS A 1164 -23.56 11.88 23.75
N GLN A 1165 -22.76 12.92 23.82
CA GLN A 1165 -21.53 12.96 24.59
C GLN A 1165 -21.78 13.60 25.95
N GLN A 1166 -21.29 12.98 27.01
CA GLN A 1166 -21.33 13.46 28.38
C GLN A 1166 -19.92 13.57 28.92
N VAL A 1167 -19.52 14.77 29.29
CA VAL A 1167 -18.22 15.04 29.92
C VAL A 1167 -18.32 14.74 31.42
N ILE A 1168 -17.48 13.82 31.90
CA ILE A 1168 -17.48 13.33 33.27
C ILE A 1168 -16.12 13.63 33.90
N LEU A 1169 -16.11 14.33 35.03
CA LEU A 1169 -14.88 14.58 35.79
C LEU A 1169 -14.48 13.34 36.60
N ARG A 1170 -13.18 13.00 36.60
CA ARG A 1170 -12.65 11.89 37.39
C ARG A 1170 -12.93 12.06 38.89
N ALA A 1171 -12.96 13.31 39.36
CA ALA A 1171 -13.35 13.65 40.73
C ALA A 1171 -14.77 13.22 41.11
N ASP A 1172 -15.68 13.07 40.15
CA ASP A 1172 -17.09 12.69 40.37
C ASP A 1172 -17.31 11.17 40.28
N ILE A 1173 -16.32 10.38 39.81
CA ILE A 1173 -16.43 8.93 39.67
C ILE A 1173 -16.32 8.23 41.03
N ALA A 1174 -17.22 7.28 41.30
CA ALA A 1174 -17.13 6.32 42.40
C ALA A 1174 -16.59 4.95 41.96
N SER A 1175 -16.88 4.52 40.72
CA SER A 1175 -16.22 3.37 40.07
C SER A 1175 -16.42 3.43 38.55
N LEU A 1176 -15.41 2.99 37.79
CA LEU A 1176 -15.42 2.86 36.34
C LEU A 1176 -15.03 1.43 35.97
N ASN A 1177 -15.91 0.71 35.28
CA ASN A 1177 -15.66 -0.67 34.87
C ASN A 1177 -15.89 -0.83 33.36
N ASN A 1178 -14.98 -1.48 32.65
CA ASN A 1178 -15.28 -2.06 31.33
C ASN A 1178 -16.29 -3.20 31.54
N THR A 1179 -17.35 -3.27 30.74
CA THR A 1179 -18.37 -4.32 30.85
C THR A 1179 -17.98 -5.63 30.16
N GLY A 1180 -16.92 -5.61 29.33
CA GLY A 1180 -16.58 -6.72 28.43
C GLY A 1180 -17.60 -6.95 27.32
N ARG A 1181 -18.48 -5.97 27.06
CA ARG A 1181 -19.58 -6.03 26.10
C ARG A 1181 -19.56 -4.82 25.18
N SER A 1182 -20.14 -4.97 24.00
CA SER A 1182 -20.38 -3.90 23.04
C SER A 1182 -21.34 -2.86 23.60
N LEU A 1183 -21.24 -1.62 23.11
CA LEU A 1183 -22.28 -0.61 23.29
C LEU A 1183 -23.54 -0.92 22.46
N MET A 1184 -23.42 -1.76 21.43
CA MET A 1184 -24.55 -2.23 20.63
C MET A 1184 -25.43 -3.21 21.44
N PRO A 1185 -26.74 -3.01 21.52
CA PRO A 1185 -27.62 -3.81 22.35
C PRO A 1185 -27.95 -5.17 21.71
N GLU A 1186 -28.09 -6.20 22.54
CA GLU A 1186 -28.65 -7.49 22.13
C GLU A 1186 -30.16 -7.36 21.85
N GLY A 1187 -30.71 -8.28 21.04
CA GLY A 1187 -32.15 -8.37 20.80
C GLY A 1187 -32.69 -7.44 19.70
N LEU A 1188 -31.82 -6.83 18.89
CA LEU A 1188 -32.22 -6.00 17.74
C LEU A 1188 -33.03 -6.77 16.69
N GLU A 1189 -32.95 -8.10 16.64
CA GLU A 1189 -33.77 -8.98 15.82
C GLU A 1189 -35.19 -9.23 16.37
N THR A 1190 -35.48 -8.79 17.60
CA THR A 1190 -36.75 -9.11 18.28
C THR A 1190 -37.94 -8.54 17.51
N GLY A 1191 -38.90 -9.41 17.18
CA GLY A 1191 -40.08 -9.06 16.38
C GLY A 1191 -39.85 -8.99 14.87
N LEU A 1192 -38.66 -9.31 14.36
CA LEU A 1192 -38.44 -9.52 12.92
C LEU A 1192 -38.91 -10.93 12.50
N SER A 1193 -39.52 -11.03 11.32
CA SER A 1193 -39.66 -12.28 10.57
C SER A 1193 -38.39 -12.58 9.77
N LEU A 1194 -38.28 -13.81 9.24
CA LEU A 1194 -37.20 -14.19 8.30
C LEU A 1194 -37.12 -13.25 7.09
N ALA A 1195 -38.28 -12.82 6.56
CA ALA A 1195 -38.36 -11.87 5.45
C ALA A 1195 -37.92 -10.46 5.85
N ASP A 1196 -38.27 -9.97 7.05
CA ASP A 1196 -37.80 -8.66 7.52
C ASP A 1196 -36.27 -8.62 7.72
N MET A 1197 -35.69 -9.74 8.18
CA MET A 1197 -34.24 -9.88 8.26
C MET A 1197 -33.62 -9.87 6.84
N ALA A 1198 -34.16 -10.64 5.89
CA ALA A 1198 -33.70 -10.62 4.50
C ALA A 1198 -33.79 -9.22 3.86
N ASP A 1199 -34.89 -8.50 4.08
CA ASP A 1199 -35.08 -7.11 3.66
C ASP A 1199 -33.98 -6.20 4.24
N LEU A 1200 -33.69 -6.30 5.55
CA LEU A 1200 -32.61 -5.54 6.20
C LEU A 1200 -31.23 -5.86 5.60
N LEU A 1201 -30.93 -7.15 5.37
CA LEU A 1201 -29.68 -7.59 4.77
C LEU A 1201 -29.53 -7.06 3.34
N ALA A 1202 -30.60 -7.06 2.55
CA ALA A 1202 -30.61 -6.51 1.20
C ALA A 1202 -30.35 -4.99 1.17
N TYR A 1203 -30.75 -4.24 2.22
CA TYR A 1203 -30.40 -2.81 2.33
C TYR A 1203 -28.97 -2.58 2.79
N VAL A 1204 -28.52 -3.28 3.85
CA VAL A 1204 -27.17 -3.07 4.43
C VAL A 1204 -26.06 -3.49 3.47
N SER A 1205 -26.30 -4.54 2.67
CA SER A 1205 -25.32 -5.12 1.74
C SER A 1205 -25.17 -4.36 0.42
N ASN A 1206 -26.15 -3.53 0.02
CA ASN A 1206 -26.20 -2.96 -1.33
C ASN A 1206 -25.58 -1.54 -1.40
N THR A 1207 -24.56 -1.35 -2.23
CA THR A 1207 -23.76 -0.12 -2.28
C THR A 1207 -24.29 0.97 -3.22
N ASN A 1208 -25.23 0.67 -4.13
CA ASN A 1208 -25.49 1.50 -5.31
C ASN A 1208 -26.85 2.23 -5.34
N LEU A 1209 -27.62 2.26 -4.25
CA LEU A 1209 -28.98 2.86 -4.23
C LEU A 1209 -29.03 4.41 -4.15
N HIS A 1210 -27.96 5.11 -4.54
CA HIS A 1210 -27.80 6.56 -4.30
C HIS A 1210 -27.88 7.48 -5.52
N GLU A 1211 -28.05 6.96 -6.75
CA GLU A 1211 -28.10 7.79 -7.98
C GLU A 1211 -29.51 8.00 -8.57
N ASN A 1212 -30.59 7.64 -7.84
CA ASN A 1212 -31.96 7.91 -8.27
C ASN A 1212 -32.74 8.75 -7.23
N LYS A 1213 -32.46 10.05 -7.20
CA LYS A 1213 -33.45 11.12 -6.94
C LYS A 1213 -32.93 12.50 -7.30
#